data_AF-A0A6B4FVM3-F1
#
_entry.id   AF-A0A6B4FVM3-F1
#
_cell.length_a   1.000
_cell.length_b   1.000
_cell.length_c   1.000
_cell.angle_alpha   90.00
_cell.angle_beta   90.00
_cell.angle_gamma   90.00
#
_symmetry.space_group_name_H-M   'P 1'
#
loop_
_entity.id
_entity.type
_entity.pdbx_description
1 polymer ?
#
loop_
_entity_poly.entity_id
_entity_poly.type
_entity_poly.pdbx_seq_one_letter_code
_entity_poly.pdbx_strand_id
1 'polypeptide(L)'
;MNNLKPFIYYDWGKTILKNTKENYSINEIIPKTFSMELNGTKITNSTLNGTWKSWNLTDEGEGSYPVLKCIIDDGYLDMNFGTSSEKIPLKNVWIKLCMKINPNSDGTYSIPEKSSSFYIKDNSLKISKDNLILDKYLNKLMLSYFKNNIKNIEMFINKSRIQTKVVGDLSLLGWNTENSVSFRTMNEFIKKDNLYPKDFKAVYSYRKMTFTATGTFDSWEMTTGADGRNIRFKCPIKSAAYDLDGDVFNSSTENFLLIQVDLTYFDSKTTINDPTGENDGKQFNLKVKTNDDKLKNVLIVTYNLTDTDGSMSSEDKDFLSLAFRNWFNDNIQQFEQIFAYILLDETAKIPEYQWLKPTQISYGSASVETANDEPDLDASIFSAMSMVENNTNSTPSHAVDNRMLQLTKTQAAFGISFPLFIEHFLKQALLSSQFISVDDIVADINTLTITNNKQIIFGKVENSDGKNVDSSLKPGKLKLSLQNNLIVLELFDLTWEQGRGVTGHFDFRQEYELTLESKSEKQIPILKVHDEPEIEYYVEEAQWKANEDMIVSAVVGTVFSMILGAGMKLAGSALSKAGKLIRSKATTIKGRKKIYINRSNVRQLRKDSGVTEMELQRINRRNSSIASEDARFISNNGTTSIQTLGDMKKKPMSTGQRIAIGVKKITGTAVMFGAVGLGMNFGEMLINYINAMENNDYSAIPGINSFMQQCIGAMQWPDKDSELKVTFGKLQGIYLLGGTLEKNNKPNSK
;
A
#
# COMPACT_ATOMS: atom_id res chain seq x y z
N MET A 1 17.61 -9.24 1.12
CA MET A 1 16.31 -9.65 0.54
C MET A 1 15.38 -9.94 1.69
N ASN A 2 14.30 -9.16 1.84
CA ASN A 2 13.32 -9.39 2.91
C ASN A 2 12.43 -10.59 2.53
N ASN A 3 12.22 -11.50 3.49
CA ASN A 3 11.41 -12.72 3.36
C ASN A 3 9.88 -12.42 3.36
N LEU A 4 9.43 -11.33 2.74
CA LEU A 4 8.00 -11.07 2.57
C LEU A 4 7.47 -12.05 1.53
N LYS A 5 6.46 -12.85 1.89
CA LYS A 5 5.74 -13.65 0.90
C LYS A 5 5.15 -12.70 -0.16
N PRO A 6 5.21 -13.04 -1.45
CA PRO A 6 4.62 -12.19 -2.48
C PRO A 6 3.11 -12.12 -2.33
N PHE A 7 2.52 -10.98 -2.68
CA PHE A 7 1.08 -10.83 -2.80
C PHE A 7 0.62 -11.27 -4.19
N ILE A 8 -0.51 -11.97 -4.26
CA ILE A 8 -1.11 -12.41 -5.53
C ILE A 8 -2.30 -11.51 -5.82
N TYR A 9 -2.14 -10.60 -6.77
CA TYR A 9 -3.24 -9.78 -7.26
C TYR A 9 -4.07 -10.59 -8.26
N TYR A 10 -5.38 -10.71 -8.01
CA TYR A 10 -6.33 -11.37 -8.89
C TYR A 10 -7.03 -10.34 -9.77
N ASP A 11 -6.80 -10.40 -11.08
CA ASP A 11 -7.41 -9.50 -12.07
C ASP A 11 -8.66 -10.16 -12.67
N TRP A 12 -9.78 -10.03 -11.96
CA TRP A 12 -11.05 -10.63 -12.39
C TRP A 12 -11.56 -10.02 -13.70
N GLY A 13 -11.43 -8.70 -13.90
CA GLY A 13 -11.82 -8.04 -15.15
C GLY A 13 -11.11 -8.63 -16.37
N LYS A 14 -9.79 -8.80 -16.30
CA LYS A 14 -9.01 -9.44 -17.38
C LYS A 14 -9.32 -10.93 -17.53
N THR A 15 -9.62 -11.62 -16.43
CA THR A 15 -10.04 -13.04 -16.46
C THR A 15 -11.33 -13.20 -17.25
N ILE A 16 -12.34 -12.36 -17.01
CA ILE A 16 -13.63 -12.41 -17.72
C ILE A 16 -13.44 -12.17 -19.23
N LEU A 17 -12.66 -11.16 -19.60
CA LEU A 17 -12.42 -10.82 -21.01
C LEU A 17 -11.74 -11.97 -21.78
N LYS A 18 -10.81 -12.69 -21.15
CA LYS A 18 -10.14 -13.83 -21.80
C LYS A 18 -11.06 -15.04 -21.96
N ASN A 19 -11.81 -15.40 -20.91
CA ASN A 19 -12.71 -16.55 -20.99
C ASN A 19 -13.85 -16.34 -22.00
N THR A 20 -14.31 -15.09 -22.18
CA THR A 20 -15.35 -14.76 -23.16
C THR A 20 -14.83 -14.80 -24.60
N LYS A 21 -13.62 -14.29 -24.86
CA LYS A 21 -13.07 -14.22 -26.23
C LYS A 21 -12.65 -15.58 -26.79
N GLU A 22 -12.20 -16.49 -25.94
CA GLU A 22 -11.64 -17.77 -26.37
C GLU A 22 -12.71 -18.88 -26.53
N ASN A 23 -14.01 -18.58 -26.37
CA ASN A 23 -15.15 -19.52 -26.55
C ASN A 23 -14.94 -20.88 -25.86
N TYR A 24 -14.38 -20.87 -24.64
CA TYR A 24 -14.02 -22.11 -23.94
C TYR A 24 -15.28 -22.79 -23.37
N SER A 25 -15.54 -24.04 -23.77
CA SER A 25 -16.65 -24.85 -23.26
C SER A 25 -16.36 -25.37 -21.84
N ILE A 26 -16.36 -24.47 -20.84
CA ILE A 26 -16.15 -24.84 -19.42
C ILE A 26 -17.40 -25.54 -18.85
N ASN A 27 -18.58 -25.28 -19.43
CA ASN A 27 -19.86 -25.79 -18.91
C ASN A 27 -20.05 -27.31 -19.06
N GLU A 28 -19.23 -28.00 -19.88
CA GLU A 28 -19.24 -29.48 -19.97
C GLU A 28 -18.82 -30.17 -18.67
N ILE A 29 -18.17 -29.46 -17.75
CA ILE A 29 -17.75 -29.99 -16.44
C ILE A 29 -18.98 -30.24 -15.54
N ILE A 30 -20.06 -29.48 -15.71
CA ILE A 30 -21.21 -29.51 -14.81
C ILE A 30 -22.32 -30.37 -15.44
N PRO A 31 -22.85 -31.38 -14.73
CA PRO A 31 -24.04 -32.09 -15.18
C PRO A 31 -25.17 -31.11 -15.47
N LYS A 32 -25.81 -31.23 -16.65
CA LYS A 32 -26.82 -30.26 -17.09
C LYS A 32 -28.05 -30.21 -16.19
N THR A 33 -28.38 -31.30 -15.49
CA THR A 33 -29.56 -31.40 -14.61
C THR A 33 -29.12 -31.42 -13.15
N PHE A 34 -29.87 -30.76 -12.27
CA PHE A 34 -29.68 -30.79 -10.83
C PHE A 34 -30.97 -31.21 -10.11
N SER A 35 -30.83 -31.93 -9.00
CA SER A 35 -31.93 -32.31 -8.13
C SER A 35 -31.45 -32.37 -6.68
N MET A 36 -32.19 -31.74 -5.77
CA MET A 36 -31.94 -31.77 -4.33
C MET A 36 -33.28 -31.92 -3.60
N GLU A 37 -33.24 -32.58 -2.44
CA GLU A 37 -34.39 -32.80 -1.59
C GLU A 37 -33.99 -32.62 -0.13
N LEU A 38 -34.89 -32.05 0.67
CA LEU A 38 -34.71 -31.88 2.10
C LEU A 38 -36.05 -32.08 2.82
N ASN A 39 -36.08 -33.04 3.72
CA ASN A 39 -37.23 -33.29 4.60
C ASN A 39 -37.13 -32.42 5.86
N GLY A 40 -38.27 -31.96 6.34
CA GLY A 40 -38.40 -31.13 7.53
C GLY A 40 -39.68 -31.43 8.31
N THR A 41 -40.01 -30.57 9.28
CA THR A 41 -41.17 -30.74 10.17
C THR A 41 -42.30 -29.84 9.71
N LYS A 42 -42.11 -28.51 9.75
CA LYS A 42 -43.12 -27.53 9.30
C LYS A 42 -43.19 -27.49 7.76
N ILE A 43 -42.06 -27.69 7.09
CA ILE A 43 -41.96 -27.97 5.66
C ILE A 43 -41.63 -29.45 5.51
N THR A 44 -42.66 -30.26 5.27
CA THR A 44 -42.55 -31.72 5.15
C THR A 44 -41.50 -32.12 4.10
N ASN A 45 -41.46 -31.44 2.96
CA ASN A 45 -40.46 -31.69 1.92
C ASN A 45 -40.17 -30.43 1.11
N SER A 46 -38.90 -30.16 0.81
CA SER A 46 -38.46 -29.14 -0.14
C SER A 46 -37.68 -29.79 -1.27
N THR A 47 -38.16 -29.63 -2.51
CA THR A 47 -37.55 -30.21 -3.70
C THR A 47 -37.08 -29.11 -4.66
N LEU A 48 -35.81 -29.14 -5.02
CA LEU A 48 -35.21 -28.28 -6.04
C LEU A 48 -34.84 -29.14 -7.25
N ASN A 49 -35.39 -28.85 -8.42
CA ASN A 49 -35.11 -29.61 -9.64
C ASN A 49 -35.04 -28.68 -10.85
N GLY A 50 -34.07 -28.87 -11.72
CA GLY A 50 -33.97 -28.08 -12.93
C GLY A 50 -32.77 -28.42 -13.79
N THR A 51 -32.52 -27.55 -14.77
CA THR A 51 -31.40 -27.65 -15.71
C THR A 51 -30.61 -26.36 -15.76
N TRP A 52 -29.29 -26.48 -15.92
CA TRP A 52 -28.38 -25.35 -16.06
C TRP A 52 -28.34 -24.83 -17.48
N LYS A 53 -28.34 -23.50 -17.60
CA LYS A 53 -28.08 -22.77 -18.85
C LYS A 53 -26.59 -22.52 -19.04
N SER A 54 -25.96 -21.90 -18.04
CA SER A 54 -24.53 -21.52 -18.10
C SER A 54 -23.99 -21.10 -16.74
N TRP A 55 -22.71 -21.35 -16.50
CA TRP A 55 -21.94 -20.89 -15.36
C TRP A 55 -20.80 -20.00 -15.83
N ASN A 56 -20.70 -18.79 -15.29
CA ASN A 56 -19.69 -17.81 -15.68
C ASN A 56 -19.11 -17.11 -14.44
N LEU A 57 -17.79 -16.94 -14.38
CA LEU A 57 -17.19 -16.02 -13.42
C LEU A 57 -17.67 -14.59 -13.69
N THR A 58 -17.68 -13.76 -12.65
CA THR A 58 -17.91 -12.33 -12.76
C THR A 58 -16.72 -11.55 -12.21
N ASP A 59 -16.71 -10.24 -12.48
CA ASP A 59 -15.75 -9.28 -11.91
C ASP A 59 -16.24 -8.67 -10.58
N GLU A 60 -17.31 -9.22 -10.00
CA GLU A 60 -17.85 -8.77 -8.71
C GLU A 60 -17.07 -9.31 -7.51
N GLY A 61 -16.17 -10.27 -7.75
CA GLY A 61 -15.27 -10.85 -6.75
C GLY A 61 -14.05 -9.96 -6.50
N GLU A 62 -13.45 -10.10 -5.32
CA GLU A 62 -12.29 -9.32 -4.90
C GLU A 62 -11.25 -10.25 -4.28
N GLY A 63 -9.97 -9.99 -4.58
CA GLY A 63 -8.87 -10.84 -4.14
C GLY A 63 -9.11 -12.31 -4.49
N SER A 64 -8.86 -13.19 -3.52
CA SER A 64 -9.06 -14.65 -3.63
C SER A 64 -10.52 -15.12 -3.47
N TYR A 65 -11.50 -14.22 -3.63
CA TYR A 65 -12.92 -14.53 -3.49
C TYR A 65 -13.68 -14.28 -4.80
N PRO A 66 -13.55 -15.16 -5.81
CA PRO A 66 -14.34 -15.07 -7.03
C PRO A 66 -15.84 -15.17 -6.75
N VAL A 67 -16.63 -14.52 -7.61
CA VAL A 67 -18.08 -14.69 -7.67
C VAL A 67 -18.42 -15.44 -8.95
N LEU A 68 -19.08 -16.59 -8.79
CA LEU A 68 -19.54 -17.45 -9.87
C LEU A 68 -21.05 -17.27 -10.05
N LYS A 69 -21.49 -16.87 -11.25
CA LYS A 69 -22.90 -16.71 -11.60
C LYS A 69 -23.39 -17.94 -12.36
N CYS A 70 -24.36 -18.64 -11.78
CA CYS A 70 -24.98 -19.84 -12.36
C CYS A 70 -26.41 -19.52 -12.78
N ILE A 71 -26.74 -19.71 -14.06
CA ILE A 71 -28.06 -19.39 -14.64
C ILE A 71 -28.82 -20.69 -14.86
N ILE A 72 -30.04 -20.77 -14.33
CA ILE A 72 -30.97 -21.89 -14.54
C ILE A 72 -31.69 -21.68 -15.87
N ASP A 73 -31.73 -22.72 -16.71
CA ASP A 73 -32.45 -22.71 -17.98
C ASP A 73 -33.96 -22.83 -17.71
N ASP A 74 -34.35 -23.93 -17.08
CA ASP A 74 -35.70 -24.19 -16.58
C ASP A 74 -35.65 -25.07 -15.32
N GLY A 75 -36.70 -25.05 -14.51
CA GLY A 75 -36.77 -25.80 -13.27
C GLY A 75 -37.78 -25.22 -12.28
N TYR A 76 -37.80 -25.79 -11.08
CA TYR A 76 -38.68 -25.36 -10.01
C TYR A 76 -38.06 -25.57 -8.62
N LEU A 77 -38.53 -24.75 -7.68
CA LEU A 77 -38.49 -25.04 -6.25
C LEU A 77 -39.92 -25.39 -5.82
N ASP A 78 -40.10 -26.55 -5.19
CA ASP A 78 -41.38 -27.00 -4.65
C ASP A 78 -41.24 -27.18 -3.14
N MET A 79 -42.05 -26.46 -2.37
CA MET A 79 -42.09 -26.55 -0.91
C MET A 79 -43.43 -27.10 -0.46
N ASN A 80 -43.40 -28.31 0.10
CA ASN A 80 -44.56 -29.01 0.63
C ASN A 80 -44.69 -28.81 2.14
N PHE A 81 -45.81 -28.23 2.56
CA PHE A 81 -46.18 -27.95 3.96
C PHE A 81 -47.17 -28.98 4.53
N GLY A 82 -47.21 -30.18 3.96
CA GLY A 82 -48.10 -31.28 4.33
C GLY A 82 -49.51 -31.15 3.75
N THR A 83 -50.22 -30.07 4.07
CA THR A 83 -51.61 -29.83 3.61
C THR A 83 -51.71 -29.08 2.29
N SER A 84 -50.63 -28.40 1.88
CA SER A 84 -50.53 -27.69 0.60
C SER A 84 -49.05 -27.59 0.21
N SER A 85 -48.77 -27.34 -1.07
CA SER A 85 -47.42 -27.02 -1.55
C SER A 85 -47.39 -25.68 -2.28
N GLU A 86 -46.20 -25.12 -2.40
CA GLU A 86 -45.91 -23.94 -3.19
C GLU A 86 -44.79 -24.23 -4.17
N LYS A 87 -45.14 -24.24 -5.45
CA LYS A 87 -44.22 -24.56 -6.55
C LYS A 87 -43.92 -23.31 -7.36
N ILE A 88 -42.64 -22.95 -7.41
CA ILE A 88 -42.16 -21.71 -8.04
C ILE A 88 -41.26 -22.02 -9.22
N PRO A 89 -41.53 -21.45 -10.41
CA PRO A 89 -40.68 -21.64 -11.57
C PRO A 89 -39.34 -20.91 -11.41
N LEU A 90 -38.26 -21.56 -11.86
CA LEU A 90 -36.89 -21.03 -11.79
C LEU A 90 -36.30 -20.68 -13.16
N LYS A 91 -37.14 -20.57 -14.19
CA LYS A 91 -36.73 -20.23 -15.56
C LYS A 91 -35.95 -18.91 -15.60
N ASN A 92 -34.72 -18.96 -16.12
CA ASN A 92 -33.76 -17.84 -16.17
C ASN A 92 -33.38 -17.24 -14.81
N VAL A 93 -33.73 -17.88 -13.69
CA VAL A 93 -33.25 -17.45 -12.37
C VAL A 93 -31.74 -17.71 -12.30
N TRP A 94 -30.98 -16.71 -11.85
CA TRP A 94 -29.55 -16.88 -11.59
C TRP A 94 -29.27 -16.86 -10.10
N ILE A 95 -28.21 -17.56 -9.71
CA ILE A 95 -27.65 -17.58 -8.36
C ILE A 95 -26.15 -17.24 -8.43
N LYS A 96 -25.66 -16.46 -7.47
CA LYS A 96 -24.25 -16.10 -7.34
C LYS A 96 -23.64 -16.80 -6.14
N LEU A 97 -22.66 -17.64 -6.39
CA LEU A 97 -21.85 -18.32 -5.39
C LEU A 97 -20.54 -17.55 -5.19
N CYS A 98 -20.21 -17.22 -3.95
CA CYS A 98 -18.91 -16.69 -3.56
C CYS A 98 -18.11 -17.81 -2.88
N MET A 99 -16.82 -17.91 -3.21
CA MET A 99 -15.95 -18.96 -2.69
C MET A 99 -14.53 -18.45 -2.44
N LYS A 100 -13.85 -18.93 -1.41
CA LYS A 100 -12.40 -18.76 -1.26
C LYS A 100 -11.66 -19.71 -2.19
N ILE A 101 -10.66 -19.22 -2.90
CA ILE A 101 -9.70 -20.05 -3.65
C ILE A 101 -8.31 -19.99 -3.02
N ASN A 102 -7.69 -21.14 -2.84
CA ASN A 102 -6.33 -21.28 -2.31
C ASN A 102 -5.43 -21.90 -3.38
N PRO A 103 -4.42 -21.17 -3.91
CA PRO A 103 -3.55 -21.70 -4.95
C PRO A 103 -2.63 -22.79 -4.39
N ASN A 104 -2.54 -23.89 -5.12
CA ASN A 104 -1.57 -24.97 -4.93
C ASN A 104 -0.31 -24.70 -5.75
N SER A 105 0.78 -25.40 -5.44
CA SER A 105 2.08 -25.25 -6.11
C SER A 105 2.08 -25.56 -7.61
N ASP A 106 1.13 -26.38 -8.06
CA ASP A 106 0.97 -26.79 -9.47
C ASP A 106 0.10 -25.82 -10.28
N GLY A 107 -0.38 -24.74 -9.66
CA GLY A 107 -1.26 -23.74 -10.28
C GLY A 107 -2.74 -24.13 -10.26
N THR A 108 -3.11 -25.26 -9.63
CA THR A 108 -4.51 -25.57 -9.31
C THR A 108 -4.97 -24.83 -8.05
N TYR A 109 -6.27 -24.87 -7.76
CA TYR A 109 -6.87 -24.23 -6.60
C TYR A 109 -7.68 -25.25 -5.79
N SER A 110 -7.56 -25.12 -4.47
CA SER A 110 -8.42 -25.79 -3.49
C SER A 110 -9.50 -24.81 -3.00
N ILE A 111 -10.71 -25.32 -2.73
CA ILE A 111 -11.84 -24.49 -2.29
C ILE A 111 -12.38 -25.00 -0.93
N PRO A 112 -12.23 -24.23 0.17
CA PRO A 112 -12.82 -24.59 1.45
C PRO A 112 -14.35 -24.45 1.46
N GLU A 113 -15.05 -25.41 2.06
CA GLU A 113 -16.53 -25.47 2.08
C GLU A 113 -17.19 -24.97 3.39
N LYS A 114 -16.41 -24.36 4.29
CA LYS A 114 -16.95 -23.71 5.49
C LYS A 114 -17.91 -22.59 5.08
N SER A 115 -19.02 -22.43 5.80
CA SER A 115 -20.10 -21.51 5.41
C SER A 115 -19.67 -20.04 5.37
N SER A 116 -18.62 -19.66 6.09
CA SER A 116 -18.04 -18.31 6.02
C SER A 116 -17.23 -18.04 4.73
N SER A 117 -16.71 -19.08 4.06
CA SER A 117 -15.90 -18.94 2.84
C SER A 117 -16.57 -19.50 1.58
N PHE A 118 -17.69 -20.20 1.71
CA PHE A 118 -18.45 -20.79 0.61
C PHE A 118 -19.95 -20.54 0.83
N TYR A 119 -20.49 -19.53 0.16
CA TYR A 119 -21.81 -18.98 0.46
C TYR A 119 -22.49 -18.36 -0.76
N ILE A 120 -23.81 -18.25 -0.70
CA ILE A 120 -24.58 -17.57 -1.74
C ILE A 120 -24.52 -16.06 -1.50
N LYS A 121 -24.05 -15.31 -2.50
CA LYS A 121 -23.98 -13.85 -2.46
C LYS A 121 -25.32 -13.21 -2.78
N ASP A 122 -26.00 -13.71 -3.82
CA ASP A 122 -27.29 -13.18 -4.26
C ASP A 122 -27.98 -14.15 -5.24
N ASN A 123 -29.26 -13.93 -5.52
CA ASN A 123 -29.98 -14.54 -6.63
C ASN A 123 -30.99 -13.55 -7.26
N SER A 124 -31.59 -13.95 -8.38
CA SER A 124 -32.53 -13.11 -9.13
C SER A 124 -34.00 -13.39 -8.86
N LEU A 125 -34.33 -14.25 -7.89
CA LEU A 125 -35.70 -14.59 -7.55
C LEU A 125 -36.41 -13.32 -7.06
N LYS A 126 -37.60 -13.05 -7.61
CA LYS A 126 -38.40 -11.89 -7.22
C LYS A 126 -39.29 -12.28 -6.06
N ILE A 127 -39.02 -11.72 -4.89
CA ILE A 127 -39.72 -12.03 -3.64
C ILE A 127 -40.10 -10.75 -2.87
N SER A 128 -41.13 -10.85 -2.06
CA SER A 128 -41.50 -9.86 -1.03
C SER A 128 -40.92 -10.26 0.34
N LYS A 129 -41.12 -9.43 1.37
CA LYS A 129 -40.77 -9.77 2.77
C LYS A 129 -41.42 -11.08 3.22
N ASP A 130 -42.66 -11.34 2.82
CA ASP A 130 -43.39 -12.56 3.21
C ASP A 130 -42.74 -13.82 2.60
N ASN A 131 -42.18 -13.69 1.40
CA ASN A 131 -41.69 -14.80 0.59
C ASN A 131 -40.19 -15.09 0.78
N LEU A 132 -39.57 -14.58 1.84
CA LEU A 132 -38.15 -14.82 2.15
C LEU A 132 -37.82 -16.30 2.38
N ILE A 133 -38.78 -17.11 2.82
CA ILE A 133 -38.59 -18.56 2.96
C ILE A 133 -38.23 -19.24 1.64
N LEU A 134 -38.82 -18.79 0.53
CA LEU A 134 -38.57 -19.33 -0.80
C LEU A 134 -37.14 -19.05 -1.25
N ASP A 135 -36.67 -17.82 -0.98
CA ASP A 135 -35.28 -17.42 -1.23
C ASP A 135 -34.29 -18.19 -0.36
N LYS A 136 -34.60 -18.37 0.93
CA LYS A 136 -33.79 -19.15 1.86
C LYS A 136 -33.63 -20.59 1.41
N TYR A 137 -34.71 -21.27 1.04
CA TYR A 137 -34.68 -22.67 0.66
C TYR A 137 -34.07 -22.89 -0.73
N LEU A 138 -34.28 -21.97 -1.68
CA LEU A 138 -33.53 -21.95 -2.94
C LEU A 138 -32.02 -21.90 -2.65
N ASN A 139 -31.58 -20.95 -1.83
CA ASN A 139 -30.17 -20.76 -1.51
C ASN A 139 -29.59 -21.94 -0.73
N LYS A 140 -30.32 -22.49 0.25
CA LYS A 140 -29.88 -23.62 1.09
C LYS A 140 -29.69 -24.90 0.29
N LEU A 141 -30.69 -25.28 -0.51
CA LEU A 141 -30.63 -26.48 -1.35
C LEU A 141 -29.55 -26.31 -2.43
N MET A 142 -29.45 -25.13 -3.04
CA MET A 142 -28.44 -24.88 -4.06
C MET A 142 -27.02 -24.85 -3.50
N LEU A 143 -26.81 -24.28 -2.30
CA LEU A 143 -25.52 -24.33 -1.63
C LEU A 143 -25.11 -25.78 -1.31
N SER A 144 -26.07 -26.60 -0.89
CA SER A 144 -25.85 -28.03 -0.65
C SER A 144 -25.50 -28.77 -1.95
N TYR A 145 -26.18 -28.45 -3.07
CA TYR A 145 -25.80 -28.95 -4.40
C TYR A 145 -24.37 -28.56 -4.77
N PHE A 146 -23.97 -27.30 -4.54
CA PHE A 146 -22.63 -26.84 -4.84
C PHE A 146 -21.57 -27.55 -3.98
N LYS A 147 -21.84 -27.81 -2.70
CA LYS A 147 -20.94 -28.62 -1.85
C LYS A 147 -20.79 -30.05 -2.37
N ASN A 148 -21.91 -30.69 -2.74
CA ASN A 148 -21.87 -32.02 -3.37
C ASN A 148 -21.07 -32.03 -4.69
N ASN A 149 -20.94 -30.87 -5.35
CA ASN A 149 -20.22 -30.68 -6.60
C ASN A 149 -18.91 -29.90 -6.44
N ILE A 150 -18.32 -29.86 -5.23
CA ILE A 150 -17.14 -29.02 -4.95
C ILE A 150 -15.96 -29.34 -5.89
N LYS A 151 -15.74 -30.63 -6.21
CA LYS A 151 -14.70 -31.05 -7.16
C LYS A 151 -14.94 -30.54 -8.58
N ASN A 152 -16.19 -30.48 -9.01
CA ASN A 152 -16.55 -29.91 -10.31
C ASN A 152 -16.31 -28.39 -10.32
N ILE A 153 -16.55 -27.71 -9.21
CA ILE A 153 -16.26 -26.28 -9.04
C ILE A 153 -14.75 -26.02 -9.01
N GLU A 154 -13.96 -26.84 -8.30
CA GLU A 154 -12.49 -26.77 -8.36
C GLU A 154 -11.99 -26.96 -9.80
N MET A 155 -12.52 -27.94 -10.54
CA MET A 155 -12.21 -28.12 -11.96
C MET A 155 -12.61 -26.93 -12.83
N PHE A 156 -13.77 -26.31 -12.55
CA PHE A 156 -14.22 -25.09 -13.22
C PHE A 156 -13.20 -23.96 -13.02
N ILE A 157 -12.79 -23.71 -11.78
CA ILE A 157 -11.79 -22.70 -11.40
C ILE A 157 -10.44 -22.99 -12.07
N ASN A 158 -9.96 -24.23 -11.98
CA ASN A 158 -8.68 -24.66 -12.56
C ASN A 158 -8.63 -24.48 -14.09
N LYS A 159 -9.77 -24.64 -14.78
CA LYS A 159 -9.89 -24.42 -16.22
C LYS A 159 -10.23 -22.97 -16.61
N SER A 160 -10.49 -22.09 -15.65
CA SER A 160 -10.92 -20.70 -15.88
C SER A 160 -9.78 -19.71 -16.20
N ARG A 161 -8.54 -20.18 -16.43
CA ARG A 161 -7.38 -19.36 -16.82
C ARG A 161 -7.27 -18.05 -16.04
N ILE A 162 -7.35 -18.13 -14.72
CA ILE A 162 -7.37 -16.96 -13.84
C ILE A 162 -6.13 -16.12 -14.05
N GLN A 163 -6.33 -14.81 -14.23
CA GLN A 163 -5.24 -13.86 -14.44
C GLN A 163 -4.74 -13.35 -13.09
N THR A 164 -3.51 -13.72 -12.75
CA THR A 164 -2.84 -13.29 -11.52
C THR A 164 -1.58 -12.49 -11.83
N LYS A 165 -1.35 -11.41 -11.07
CA LYS A 165 -0.08 -10.68 -11.07
C LYS A 165 0.60 -10.91 -9.72
N VAL A 166 1.85 -11.38 -9.76
CA VAL A 166 2.68 -11.50 -8.57
C VAL A 166 3.25 -10.12 -8.22
N VAL A 167 2.95 -9.63 -7.04
CA VAL A 167 3.46 -8.37 -6.50
C VAL A 167 4.52 -8.71 -5.46
N GLY A 168 5.78 -8.60 -5.88
CA GLY A 168 6.93 -9.01 -5.06
C GLY A 168 7.10 -8.13 -3.81
N ASP A 169 7.08 -6.81 -4.00
CA ASP A 169 7.16 -5.82 -2.92
C ASP A 169 5.77 -5.29 -2.53
N LEU A 170 5.65 -4.47 -1.48
CA LEU A 170 4.37 -3.86 -1.11
C LEU A 170 3.86 -2.92 -2.23
N SER A 171 2.53 -2.74 -2.33
CA SER A 171 1.93 -1.86 -3.32
C SER A 171 0.63 -1.24 -2.85
N LEU A 172 0.38 0.01 -3.26
CA LEU A 172 -0.94 0.67 -3.09
C LEU A 172 -1.89 0.39 -4.26
N LEU A 173 -1.56 -0.56 -5.13
CA LEU A 173 -2.44 -1.11 -6.18
C LEU A 173 -3.15 -0.07 -7.07
N GLY A 174 -2.46 1.04 -7.35
CA GLY A 174 -2.93 2.14 -8.21
C GLY A 174 -3.29 3.42 -7.46
N TRP A 175 -3.34 3.39 -6.12
CA TRP A 175 -3.55 4.57 -5.29
C TRP A 175 -2.26 5.34 -5.01
N ASN A 176 -2.38 6.63 -4.72
CA ASN A 176 -1.24 7.48 -4.39
C ASN A 176 -0.86 7.38 -2.90
N THR A 177 -1.87 7.44 -2.03
CA THR A 177 -1.71 7.32 -0.58
C THR A 177 -2.76 6.39 0.03
N GLU A 178 -2.44 5.85 1.20
CA GLU A 178 -3.30 4.94 1.96
C GLU A 178 -3.12 5.16 3.46
N ASN A 179 -4.21 5.37 4.19
CA ASN A 179 -4.25 5.40 5.65
C ASN A 179 -4.93 4.12 6.15
N SER A 180 -4.26 3.38 7.03
CA SER A 180 -4.64 2.02 7.41
C SER A 180 -4.65 1.83 8.93
N VAL A 181 -5.61 1.03 9.40
CA VAL A 181 -5.67 0.53 10.79
C VAL A 181 -5.99 -0.97 10.80
N SER A 182 -5.58 -1.64 11.87
CA SER A 182 -5.95 -3.03 12.10
C SER A 182 -7.46 -3.18 12.34
N PHE A 183 -8.02 -4.35 12.03
CA PHE A 183 -9.41 -4.66 12.39
C PHE A 183 -9.63 -4.58 13.91
N ARG A 184 -8.64 -4.96 14.73
CA ARG A 184 -8.71 -4.81 16.18
C ARG A 184 -8.91 -3.34 16.58
N THR A 185 -8.12 -2.43 16.02
CA THR A 185 -8.24 -1.00 16.28
C THR A 185 -9.59 -0.44 15.84
N MET A 186 -10.11 -0.87 14.68
CA MET A 186 -11.46 -0.48 14.25
C MET A 186 -12.53 -1.00 15.22
N ASN A 187 -12.38 -2.21 15.76
CA ASN A 187 -13.30 -2.76 16.74
C ASN A 187 -13.27 -2.01 18.08
N GLU A 188 -12.09 -1.53 18.49
CA GLU A 188 -11.95 -0.64 19.65
C GLU A 188 -12.74 0.65 19.45
N PHE A 189 -12.70 1.24 18.25
CA PHE A 189 -13.51 2.41 17.91
C PHE A 189 -15.01 2.11 17.94
N ILE A 190 -15.47 1.07 17.24
CA ILE A 190 -16.89 0.68 17.20
C ILE A 190 -17.45 0.48 18.61
N LYS A 191 -16.67 -0.20 19.47
CA LYS A 191 -17.06 -0.47 20.85
C LYS A 191 -17.11 0.80 21.69
N LYS A 192 -16.13 1.68 21.56
CA LYS A 192 -16.01 2.94 22.33
C LYS A 192 -17.11 3.93 21.93
N ASP A 193 -17.37 4.08 20.63
CA ASP A 193 -18.37 4.99 20.10
C ASP A 193 -19.79 4.51 20.41
N ASN A 194 -19.99 3.18 20.51
CA ASN A 194 -21.26 2.56 20.89
C ASN A 194 -22.42 3.01 19.97
N LEU A 195 -22.15 3.09 18.67
CA LEU A 195 -23.09 3.53 17.62
C LEU A 195 -23.73 2.35 16.86
N TYR A 196 -23.69 1.14 17.40
CA TYR A 196 -24.37 -0.04 16.85
C TYR A 196 -25.73 -0.24 17.52
N PRO A 197 -26.73 -0.80 16.80
CA PRO A 197 -28.04 -1.08 17.39
C PRO A 197 -27.92 -2.18 18.44
N LYS A 198 -28.24 -1.83 19.69
CA LYS A 198 -28.02 -2.69 20.85
C LYS A 198 -29.13 -3.70 21.06
N ASP A 199 -30.38 -3.24 21.03
CA ASP A 199 -31.54 -4.10 21.24
C ASP A 199 -32.24 -4.42 19.91
N PHE A 200 -32.85 -5.60 19.83
CA PHE A 200 -33.58 -6.03 18.65
C PHE A 200 -34.89 -6.73 18.99
N LYS A 201 -35.86 -6.55 18.09
CA LYS A 201 -37.06 -7.38 17.96
C LYS A 201 -37.19 -7.75 16.49
N ALA A 202 -36.62 -8.88 16.13
CA ALA A 202 -36.60 -9.39 14.77
C ALA A 202 -37.85 -10.24 14.52
N VAL A 203 -38.56 -10.02 13.42
CA VAL A 203 -39.84 -10.69 13.13
C VAL A 203 -39.88 -11.15 11.68
N TYR A 204 -40.33 -12.39 11.48
CA TYR A 204 -40.73 -12.91 10.19
C TYR A 204 -42.07 -13.63 10.32
N SER A 205 -43.00 -13.34 9.41
CA SER A 205 -44.31 -13.99 9.38
C SER A 205 -44.54 -14.59 7.99
N TYR A 206 -45.05 -15.82 7.97
CA TYR A 206 -45.40 -16.52 6.73
C TYR A 206 -46.54 -17.50 6.98
N ARG A 207 -47.57 -17.48 6.13
CA ARG A 207 -48.77 -18.33 6.28
C ARG A 207 -49.36 -18.32 7.70
N LYS A 208 -49.42 -17.14 8.32
CA LYS A 208 -49.87 -16.88 9.71
C LYS A 208 -48.95 -17.42 10.81
N MET A 209 -47.92 -18.19 10.49
CA MET A 209 -46.86 -18.52 11.44
C MET A 209 -46.01 -17.29 11.69
N THR A 210 -45.59 -17.07 12.93
CA THR A 210 -44.72 -15.94 13.29
C THR A 210 -43.49 -16.40 14.07
N PHE A 211 -42.33 -16.00 13.57
CA PHE A 211 -41.04 -16.29 14.16
C PHE A 211 -40.42 -14.99 14.67
N THR A 212 -40.11 -14.93 15.95
CA THR A 212 -39.62 -13.73 16.62
C THR A 212 -38.31 -14.01 17.35
N ALA A 213 -37.34 -13.11 17.22
CA ALA A 213 -36.17 -13.06 18.09
C ALA A 213 -36.18 -11.73 18.85
N THR A 214 -36.13 -11.77 20.18
CA THR A 214 -36.06 -10.57 21.02
C THR A 214 -34.86 -10.66 21.92
N GLY A 215 -33.97 -9.66 21.89
CA GLY A 215 -32.75 -9.71 22.67
C GLY A 215 -31.85 -8.51 22.47
N THR A 216 -30.59 -8.69 22.85
CA THR A 216 -29.56 -7.65 22.83
C THR A 216 -28.28 -8.18 22.20
N PHE A 217 -27.62 -7.35 21.39
CA PHE A 217 -26.29 -7.60 20.86
C PHE A 217 -25.21 -7.09 21.83
N ASP A 218 -24.07 -7.77 21.85
CA ASP A 218 -22.81 -7.15 22.26
C ASP A 218 -22.24 -6.29 21.13
N SER A 219 -21.06 -5.70 21.33
CA SER A 219 -20.41 -4.88 20.30
C SER A 219 -20.23 -5.65 19.01
N TRP A 220 -20.56 -5.01 17.89
CA TRP A 220 -20.28 -5.57 16.58
C TRP A 220 -18.77 -5.53 16.32
N GLU A 221 -18.26 -6.56 15.66
CA GLU A 221 -16.83 -6.76 15.44
C GLU A 221 -16.55 -6.94 13.94
N MET A 222 -15.80 -6.03 13.33
CA MET A 222 -15.21 -6.24 12.01
C MET A 222 -14.34 -7.50 12.06
N THR A 223 -14.55 -8.40 11.09
CA THR A 223 -13.92 -9.72 11.06
C THR A 223 -13.60 -10.17 9.63
N THR A 224 -12.94 -11.31 9.49
CA THR A 224 -12.28 -11.79 8.27
C THR A 224 -13.21 -12.60 7.35
N GLY A 225 -12.63 -13.14 6.26
CA GLY A 225 -13.33 -13.95 5.27
C GLY A 225 -13.92 -13.20 4.07
N ALA A 226 -13.69 -11.88 3.96
CA ALA A 226 -13.95 -11.07 2.78
C ALA A 226 -12.85 -10.03 2.61
N ASP A 227 -12.67 -9.55 1.38
CA ASP A 227 -11.68 -8.54 1.02
C ASP A 227 -12.34 -7.40 0.24
N GLY A 228 -11.61 -6.31 0.07
CA GLY A 228 -11.97 -5.17 -0.74
C GLY A 228 -13.10 -4.35 -0.15
N ARG A 229 -14.12 -4.05 -0.94
CA ARG A 229 -15.29 -3.26 -0.54
C ARG A 229 -16.24 -4.02 0.39
N ASN A 230 -16.15 -5.35 0.40
CA ASN A 230 -17.02 -6.22 1.17
C ASN A 230 -16.57 -6.24 2.64
N ILE A 231 -17.26 -5.51 3.51
CA ILE A 231 -16.93 -5.46 4.93
C ILE A 231 -17.81 -6.43 5.71
N ARG A 232 -17.19 -7.24 6.57
CA ARG A 232 -17.90 -8.23 7.40
C ARG A 232 -17.88 -7.86 8.87
N PHE A 233 -19.03 -8.07 9.50
CA PHE A 233 -19.19 -7.92 10.94
C PHE A 233 -19.74 -9.20 11.55
N LYS A 234 -19.12 -9.63 12.65
CA LYS A 234 -19.76 -10.52 13.61
C LYS A 234 -20.66 -9.66 14.50
N CYS A 235 -21.92 -10.05 14.64
CA CYS A 235 -22.91 -9.45 15.52
C CYS A 235 -23.21 -10.45 16.65
N PRO A 236 -22.46 -10.45 17.76
CA PRO A 236 -22.64 -11.41 18.85
C PRO A 236 -23.94 -11.12 19.61
N ILE A 237 -24.74 -12.15 19.84
CA ILE A 237 -25.97 -12.05 20.62
C ILE A 237 -25.60 -12.28 22.08
N LYS A 238 -25.82 -11.27 22.92
CA LYS A 238 -25.56 -11.35 24.36
C LYS A 238 -26.54 -12.32 25.04
N SER A 239 -27.82 -12.11 24.75
CA SER A 239 -28.92 -13.00 25.13
C SER A 239 -30.16 -12.67 24.30
N ALA A 240 -30.96 -13.68 23.99
CA ALA A 240 -32.21 -13.54 23.27
C ALA A 240 -33.20 -14.67 23.61
N ALA A 241 -34.49 -14.34 23.50
CA ALA A 241 -35.57 -15.30 23.42
C ALA A 241 -35.99 -15.49 21.96
N TYR A 242 -36.08 -16.75 21.52
CA TYR A 242 -36.49 -17.17 20.20
C TYR A 242 -37.88 -17.80 20.30
N ASP A 243 -38.89 -17.14 19.76
CA ASP A 243 -40.27 -17.63 19.68
C ASP A 243 -40.52 -18.15 18.26
N LEU A 244 -40.69 -19.46 18.15
CA LEU A 244 -40.84 -20.18 16.88
C LEU A 244 -42.27 -20.64 16.69
N ASP A 245 -43.16 -19.66 16.54
CA ASP A 245 -44.61 -19.87 16.38
C ASP A 245 -45.26 -20.47 17.63
N GLY A 246 -44.89 -19.97 18.81
CA GLY A 246 -45.37 -20.42 20.12
C GLY A 246 -44.37 -21.27 20.90
N ASP A 247 -43.40 -21.88 20.22
CA ASP A 247 -42.32 -22.66 20.84
C ASP A 247 -41.14 -21.74 21.22
N VAL A 248 -40.86 -21.58 22.51
CA VAL A 248 -39.89 -20.59 23.01
C VAL A 248 -38.58 -21.24 23.46
N PHE A 249 -37.47 -20.71 22.95
CA PHE A 249 -36.10 -21.14 23.27
C PHE A 249 -35.26 -19.95 23.75
N ASN A 250 -34.28 -20.21 24.61
CA ASN A 250 -33.33 -19.18 25.06
C ASN A 250 -31.97 -19.40 24.41
N SER A 251 -31.34 -18.33 23.91
CA SER A 251 -30.05 -18.38 23.22
C SER A 251 -28.91 -18.86 24.12
N SER A 252 -27.97 -19.64 23.56
CA SER A 252 -26.65 -19.83 24.16
C SER A 252 -25.79 -18.55 24.04
N THR A 253 -24.74 -18.43 24.85
CA THR A 253 -23.85 -17.25 24.89
C THR A 253 -22.88 -17.13 23.71
N GLU A 254 -22.73 -18.18 22.91
CA GLU A 254 -21.86 -18.23 21.73
C GLU A 254 -22.56 -17.84 20.42
N ASN A 255 -23.80 -17.34 20.51
CA ASN A 255 -24.64 -17.05 19.36
C ASN A 255 -24.18 -15.78 18.63
N PHE A 256 -24.23 -15.80 17.30
CA PHE A 256 -23.90 -14.65 16.48
C PHE A 256 -24.51 -14.75 15.08
N LEU A 257 -24.60 -13.60 14.41
CA LEU A 257 -24.77 -13.53 12.96
C LEU A 257 -23.51 -12.95 12.34
N LEU A 258 -23.05 -13.54 11.23
CA LEU A 258 -21.98 -13.00 10.40
C LEU A 258 -22.61 -12.30 9.21
N ILE A 259 -22.57 -10.98 9.21
CA ILE A 259 -23.15 -10.15 8.16
C ILE A 259 -22.07 -9.57 7.26
N GLN A 260 -22.46 -9.21 6.03
CA GLN A 260 -21.63 -8.52 5.06
C GLN A 260 -22.40 -7.31 4.51
N VAL A 261 -21.70 -6.18 4.44
CA VAL A 261 -22.20 -4.89 3.92
C VAL A 261 -21.15 -4.22 3.05
N ASP A 262 -21.60 -3.29 2.21
CA ASP A 262 -20.72 -2.31 1.56
C ASP A 262 -20.76 -1.00 2.35
N LEU A 263 -19.70 -0.21 2.28
CA LEU A 263 -19.64 1.16 2.79
C LEU A 263 -19.69 2.17 1.63
N THR A 264 -19.99 3.43 1.93
CA THR A 264 -19.87 4.55 0.99
C THR A 264 -19.57 5.86 1.71
N TYR A 265 -18.93 6.78 0.99
CA TYR A 265 -18.69 8.14 1.46
C TYR A 265 -19.94 9.00 1.26
N PHE A 266 -20.45 9.57 2.34
CA PHE A 266 -21.60 10.47 2.33
C PHE A 266 -21.16 11.92 2.52
N ASP A 267 -21.71 12.81 1.68
CA ASP A 267 -21.59 14.26 1.86
C ASP A 267 -22.01 14.65 3.28
N SER A 268 -21.16 15.41 3.96
CA SER A 268 -21.37 15.80 5.36
C SER A 268 -20.97 17.26 5.57
N LYS A 269 -21.60 17.90 6.57
CA LYS A 269 -21.10 19.20 7.04
C LYS A 269 -19.73 18.99 7.68
N THR A 270 -18.83 19.96 7.49
CA THR A 270 -17.50 19.93 8.10
C THR A 270 -17.61 19.97 9.63
N THR A 271 -17.06 18.95 10.29
CA THR A 271 -17.08 18.67 11.74
C THR A 271 -15.73 18.17 12.26
N ILE A 272 -14.77 17.91 11.37
CA ILE A 272 -13.37 17.70 11.72
C ILE A 272 -12.58 18.97 11.46
N ASN A 273 -11.48 19.12 12.21
CA ASN A 273 -10.52 20.19 12.01
C ASN A 273 -9.21 19.56 11.55
N ASP A 274 -8.71 19.96 10.38
CA ASP A 274 -7.36 19.65 9.94
C ASP A 274 -6.40 20.77 10.39
N PRO A 275 -5.48 20.51 11.35
CA PRO A 275 -4.50 21.51 11.78
C PRO A 275 -3.46 21.86 10.70
N THR A 276 -3.40 21.07 9.63
CA THR A 276 -2.45 21.18 8.51
C THR A 276 -3.08 21.74 7.23
N GLY A 277 -4.39 22.00 7.23
CA GLY A 277 -5.14 22.52 6.10
C GLY A 277 -5.84 23.85 6.42
N GLU A 278 -6.39 24.47 5.38
CA GLU A 278 -7.21 25.68 5.49
C GLU A 278 -8.66 25.38 5.90
N ASN A 279 -9.03 24.09 6.04
CA ASN A 279 -10.38 23.64 6.40
C ASN A 279 -11.47 24.10 5.41
N ASP A 280 -11.09 24.29 4.15
CA ASP A 280 -11.94 24.70 3.02
C ASP A 280 -12.43 23.51 2.17
N GLY A 281 -11.97 22.28 2.48
CA GLY A 281 -12.35 21.05 1.81
C GLY A 281 -13.77 20.57 2.12
N LYS A 282 -14.30 19.70 1.26
CA LYS A 282 -15.62 19.06 1.44
C LYS A 282 -15.48 17.81 2.30
N GLN A 283 -16.21 17.76 3.41
CA GLN A 283 -16.17 16.59 4.28
C GLN A 283 -17.02 15.42 3.74
N PHE A 284 -16.42 14.24 3.75
CA PHE A 284 -17.08 12.97 3.51
C PHE A 284 -16.94 12.03 4.71
N ASN A 285 -18.06 11.41 5.11
CA ASN A 285 -18.10 10.40 6.17
C ASN A 285 -18.29 9.02 5.57
N LEU A 286 -17.38 8.08 5.84
CA LEU A 286 -17.52 6.69 5.41
C LEU A 286 -18.47 5.94 6.35
N LYS A 287 -19.62 5.51 5.85
CA LYS A 287 -20.65 4.78 6.62
C LYS A 287 -21.19 3.59 5.84
N VAL A 288 -21.99 2.76 6.50
CA VAL A 288 -22.68 1.64 5.84
C VAL A 288 -23.59 2.15 4.72
N LYS A 289 -23.48 1.52 3.55
CA LYS A 289 -24.33 1.80 2.40
C LYS A 289 -25.70 1.17 2.59
N THR A 290 -26.74 1.89 2.16
CA THR A 290 -28.10 1.36 2.02
C THR A 290 -28.46 1.32 0.53
N ASN A 291 -29.23 0.31 0.12
CA ASN A 291 -29.65 0.09 -1.26
C ASN A 291 -31.14 0.50 -1.44
N ASP A 292 -31.52 0.79 -2.68
CA ASP A 292 -32.92 1.04 -3.04
C ASP A 292 -33.80 -0.21 -2.80
N ASP A 293 -33.26 -1.39 -3.13
CA ASP A 293 -33.86 -2.67 -2.76
C ASP A 293 -33.49 -3.02 -1.32
N LYS A 294 -34.35 -2.59 -0.39
CA LYS A 294 -34.16 -2.79 1.05
C LYS A 294 -33.99 -4.26 1.45
N LEU A 295 -34.49 -5.22 0.66
CA LEU A 295 -34.34 -6.66 0.96
C LEU A 295 -32.89 -7.16 0.75
N LYS A 296 -32.05 -6.35 0.12
CA LYS A 296 -30.66 -6.65 -0.22
C LYS A 296 -29.67 -5.67 0.43
N ASN A 297 -30.07 -5.04 1.54
CA ASN A 297 -29.18 -4.14 2.30
C ASN A 297 -28.07 -4.91 3.01
N VAL A 298 -28.41 -6.05 3.62
CA VAL A 298 -27.46 -6.85 4.41
C VAL A 298 -27.49 -8.31 3.95
N LEU A 299 -26.30 -8.86 3.69
CA LEU A 299 -26.13 -10.28 3.45
C LEU A 299 -25.77 -10.97 4.76
N ILE A 300 -26.61 -11.92 5.21
CA ILE A 300 -26.21 -12.86 6.28
C ILE A 300 -25.42 -13.99 5.63
N VAL A 301 -24.10 -14.01 5.85
CA VAL A 301 -23.19 -15.01 5.29
C VAL A 301 -23.40 -16.36 5.97
N THR A 302 -23.42 -16.35 7.30
CA THR A 302 -23.68 -17.52 8.16
C THR A 302 -24.08 -17.04 9.55
N TYR A 303 -24.46 -17.97 10.42
CA TYR A 303 -24.83 -17.70 11.80
C TYR A 303 -24.48 -18.88 12.71
N ASN A 304 -24.32 -18.62 14.00
CA ASN A 304 -24.43 -19.62 15.06
C ASN A 304 -25.67 -19.27 15.89
N LEU A 305 -26.72 -20.05 15.75
CA LEU A 305 -27.98 -19.89 16.50
C LEU A 305 -28.28 -21.23 17.19
N THR A 306 -28.20 -21.24 18.50
CA THR A 306 -28.37 -22.43 19.35
C THR A 306 -29.10 -22.04 20.61
N ASP A 307 -29.93 -22.94 21.10
CA ASP A 307 -30.59 -22.82 22.39
C ASP A 307 -29.74 -23.45 23.50
N THR A 308 -30.04 -23.11 24.75
CA THR A 308 -29.34 -23.67 25.93
C THR A 308 -29.34 -25.19 25.97
N ASP A 309 -30.37 -25.82 25.39
CA ASP A 309 -30.60 -27.26 25.49
C ASP A 309 -30.21 -27.99 24.18
N GLY A 310 -29.80 -27.25 23.14
CA GLY A 310 -29.42 -27.78 21.84
C GLY A 310 -30.56 -28.47 21.08
N SER A 311 -31.80 -28.12 21.39
CA SER A 311 -33.03 -28.76 20.90
C SER A 311 -33.58 -28.15 19.61
N MET A 312 -33.18 -26.92 19.24
CA MET A 312 -33.63 -26.28 17.99
C MET A 312 -33.14 -27.06 16.77
N SER A 313 -34.09 -27.41 15.89
CA SER A 313 -33.79 -28.08 14.62
C SER A 313 -33.06 -27.14 13.63
N SER A 314 -32.55 -27.70 12.53
CA SER A 314 -31.99 -26.85 11.46
C SER A 314 -33.06 -25.99 10.76
N GLU A 315 -34.30 -26.48 10.69
CA GLU A 315 -35.45 -25.76 10.11
C GLU A 315 -35.83 -24.57 11.00
N ASP A 316 -35.84 -24.75 12.32
CA ASP A 316 -36.04 -23.69 13.30
C ASP A 316 -35.03 -22.55 13.12
N LYS A 317 -33.76 -22.91 12.99
CA LYS A 317 -32.67 -21.94 12.73
C LYS A 317 -32.82 -21.26 11.37
N ASP A 318 -33.38 -21.93 10.37
CA ASP A 318 -33.65 -21.34 9.06
C ASP A 318 -34.72 -20.24 9.18
N PHE A 319 -35.85 -20.51 9.83
CA PHE A 319 -36.90 -19.49 10.08
C PHE A 319 -36.39 -18.34 10.95
N LEU A 320 -35.63 -18.64 12.01
CA LEU A 320 -35.05 -17.62 12.89
C LEU A 320 -34.08 -16.70 12.12
N SER A 321 -33.28 -17.25 11.20
CA SER A 321 -32.40 -16.46 10.34
C SER A 321 -33.16 -15.50 9.41
N LEU A 322 -34.41 -15.82 9.03
CA LEU A 322 -35.27 -14.93 8.24
C LEU A 322 -35.79 -13.75 9.06
N ALA A 323 -36.13 -13.98 10.33
CA ALA A 323 -36.49 -12.91 11.25
C ALA A 323 -35.34 -11.90 11.36
N PHE A 324 -34.11 -12.37 11.58
CA PHE A 324 -32.93 -11.51 11.59
C PHE A 324 -32.67 -10.84 10.25
N ARG A 325 -32.85 -11.54 9.11
CA ARG A 325 -32.69 -10.92 7.78
C ARG A 325 -33.62 -9.73 7.60
N ASN A 326 -34.89 -9.86 7.97
CA ASN A 326 -35.84 -8.74 7.97
C ASN A 326 -35.33 -7.60 8.85
N TRP A 327 -34.93 -7.92 10.08
CA TRP A 327 -34.48 -6.93 11.04
C TRP A 327 -33.24 -6.16 10.56
N PHE A 328 -32.21 -6.84 10.08
CA PHE A 328 -31.00 -6.18 9.56
C PHE A 328 -31.33 -5.28 8.37
N ASN A 329 -32.14 -5.76 7.42
CA ASN A 329 -32.54 -4.97 6.27
C ASN A 329 -33.32 -3.70 6.63
N ASP A 330 -34.11 -3.75 7.70
CA ASP A 330 -34.89 -2.62 8.21
C ASP A 330 -34.15 -1.71 9.19
N ASN A 331 -33.05 -2.16 9.80
CA ASN A 331 -32.39 -1.47 10.91
C ASN A 331 -30.90 -1.19 10.70
N ILE A 332 -30.27 -1.63 9.59
CA ILE A 332 -28.83 -1.44 9.39
C ILE A 332 -28.39 0.04 9.42
N GLN A 333 -29.27 0.96 9.04
CA GLN A 333 -29.02 2.40 9.11
C GLN A 333 -28.83 2.92 10.54
N GLN A 334 -29.27 2.17 11.56
CA GLN A 334 -29.03 2.48 12.97
C GLN A 334 -27.61 2.15 13.41
N PHE A 335 -26.83 1.43 12.59
CA PHE A 335 -25.39 1.35 12.78
C PHE A 335 -24.77 2.65 12.27
N GLU A 336 -24.74 3.66 13.13
CA GLU A 336 -24.39 5.04 12.78
C GLU A 336 -22.88 5.32 12.78
N GLN A 337 -22.05 4.28 12.98
CA GLN A 337 -20.60 4.39 12.97
C GLN A 337 -20.09 5.12 11.72
N ILE A 338 -19.15 6.04 11.95
CA ILE A 338 -18.34 6.63 10.90
C ILE A 338 -16.98 5.94 10.97
N PHE A 339 -16.59 5.27 9.87
CA PHE A 339 -15.35 4.51 9.80
C PHE A 339 -14.15 5.37 9.42
N ALA A 340 -14.37 6.48 8.70
CA ALA A 340 -13.35 7.43 8.31
C ALA A 340 -13.98 8.81 8.03
N TYR A 341 -13.24 9.87 8.35
CA TYR A 341 -13.57 11.26 8.04
C TYR A 341 -12.53 11.81 7.07
N ILE A 342 -12.97 12.27 5.89
CA ILE A 342 -12.06 12.81 4.88
C ILE A 342 -12.44 14.25 4.56
N LEU A 343 -11.46 15.15 4.44
CA LEU A 343 -11.60 16.45 3.77
C LEU A 343 -11.08 16.32 2.34
N LEU A 344 -11.98 16.31 1.37
CA LEU A 344 -11.66 16.23 -0.05
C LEU A 344 -11.46 17.63 -0.64
N ASP A 345 -10.51 17.76 -1.56
CA ASP A 345 -10.19 19.02 -2.27
C ASP A 345 -9.79 20.17 -1.33
N GLU A 346 -9.19 19.84 -0.19
CA GLU A 346 -8.72 20.82 0.79
C GLU A 346 -7.40 21.48 0.36
N THR A 347 -7.27 22.77 0.66
CA THR A 347 -5.99 23.49 0.55
C THR A 347 -5.11 23.22 1.77
N ALA A 348 -3.87 22.78 1.55
CA ALA A 348 -2.88 22.64 2.61
C ALA A 348 -2.39 24.00 3.10
N LYS A 349 -2.23 24.14 4.42
CA LYS A 349 -1.70 25.36 5.05
C LYS A 349 -0.25 25.65 4.65
N ILE A 350 0.52 24.59 4.41
CA ILE A 350 1.87 24.68 3.87
C ILE A 350 1.81 24.15 2.42
N PRO A 351 1.94 25.02 1.40
CA PRO A 351 1.73 24.63 0.00
C PRO A 351 2.63 23.48 -0.49
N GLU A 352 3.82 23.32 0.09
CA GLU A 352 4.75 22.24 -0.27
C GLU A 352 4.24 20.83 0.13
N TYR A 353 3.16 20.73 0.90
CA TYR A 353 2.47 19.48 1.27
C TYR A 353 1.07 19.35 0.65
N GLN A 354 0.72 20.22 -0.32
CA GLN A 354 -0.56 20.09 -1.06
C GLN A 354 -0.71 18.71 -1.71
N TRP A 355 0.41 18.08 -2.09
CA TRP A 355 0.46 16.74 -2.67
C TRP A 355 0.07 15.60 -1.72
N LEU A 356 -0.24 15.90 -0.44
CA LEU A 356 -0.80 14.93 0.50
C LEU A 356 -2.32 15.06 0.67
N LYS A 357 -2.94 16.10 0.08
CA LYS A 357 -4.38 16.34 0.20
C LYS A 357 -5.17 15.51 -0.82
N PRO A 358 -6.21 14.77 -0.38
CA PRO A 358 -6.95 13.87 -1.26
C PRO A 358 -7.88 14.62 -2.21
N THR A 359 -7.90 14.21 -3.48
CA THR A 359 -8.80 14.73 -4.53
C THR A 359 -9.69 13.63 -5.13
N GLN A 360 -9.39 12.36 -4.87
CA GLN A 360 -10.27 11.22 -5.12
C GLN A 360 -10.08 10.22 -3.99
N ILE A 361 -11.15 9.57 -3.51
CA ILE A 361 -11.10 8.62 -2.40
C ILE A 361 -11.81 7.31 -2.66
N SER A 362 -11.35 6.27 -1.99
CA SER A 362 -12.00 4.97 -1.85
C SER A 362 -11.64 4.35 -0.50
N TYR A 363 -12.16 3.16 -0.23
CA TYR A 363 -11.85 2.37 0.94
C TYR A 363 -11.63 0.91 0.56
N GLY A 364 -11.05 0.12 1.43
CA GLY A 364 -10.82 -1.28 1.19
C GLY A 364 -10.48 -2.04 2.45
N SER A 365 -10.44 -3.36 2.32
CA SER A 365 -10.02 -4.24 3.41
C SER A 365 -9.19 -5.41 2.88
N ALA A 366 -8.32 -5.90 3.74
CA ALA A 366 -7.54 -7.10 3.51
C ALA A 366 -7.65 -8.01 4.74
N SER A 367 -8.35 -9.13 4.56
CA SER A 367 -8.47 -10.15 5.59
C SER A 367 -7.22 -11.03 5.66
N VAL A 368 -6.75 -11.27 6.88
CA VAL A 368 -5.64 -12.17 7.19
C VAL A 368 -6.11 -13.18 8.21
N GLU A 369 -5.82 -14.45 7.93
CA GLU A 369 -6.10 -15.55 8.85
C GLU A 369 -4.79 -16.08 9.43
N THR A 370 -4.86 -16.63 10.63
CA THR A 370 -3.75 -17.35 11.26
C THR A 370 -3.44 -18.66 10.52
N ALA A 371 -2.38 -19.37 10.92
CA ALA A 371 -2.07 -20.70 10.39
C ALA A 371 -3.21 -21.72 10.58
N ASN A 372 -4.12 -21.47 11.53
CA ASN A 372 -5.25 -22.32 11.86
C ASN A 372 -6.56 -21.86 11.19
N ASP A 373 -6.48 -20.90 10.25
CA ASP A 373 -7.64 -20.37 9.49
C ASP A 373 -8.69 -19.66 10.39
N GLU A 374 -8.20 -19.06 11.49
CA GLU A 374 -8.93 -18.17 12.39
C GLU A 374 -8.55 -16.69 12.15
N PRO A 375 -9.43 -15.72 12.46
CA PRO A 375 -9.17 -14.29 12.24
C PRO A 375 -7.89 -13.78 12.91
N ASP A 376 -6.96 -13.22 12.13
CA ASP A 376 -5.85 -12.40 12.63
C ASP A 376 -6.25 -10.93 12.53
N LEU A 377 -6.84 -10.40 13.60
CA LEU A 377 -7.38 -9.04 13.63
C LEU A 377 -6.30 -7.95 13.68
N ASP A 378 -5.06 -8.29 14.06
CA ASP A 378 -3.93 -7.36 14.13
C ASP A 378 -3.26 -7.23 12.77
N ALA A 379 -3.19 -8.31 12.00
CA ALA A 379 -2.68 -8.31 10.64
C ALA A 379 -3.71 -7.86 9.59
N SER A 380 -5.01 -8.09 9.84
CA SER A 380 -6.08 -7.67 8.94
C SER A 380 -6.22 -6.15 8.89
N ILE A 381 -6.39 -5.61 7.70
CA ILE A 381 -6.24 -4.17 7.43
C ILE A 381 -7.56 -3.59 6.94
N PHE A 382 -8.00 -2.49 7.56
CA PHE A 382 -9.00 -1.59 7.01
C PHE A 382 -8.31 -0.31 6.54
N SER A 383 -8.64 0.14 5.33
CA SER A 383 -7.92 1.23 4.68
C SER A 383 -8.84 2.27 4.05
N ALA A 384 -8.44 3.53 4.14
CA ALA A 384 -8.91 4.63 3.33
C ALA A 384 -7.81 5.01 2.33
N MET A 385 -8.12 5.02 1.04
CA MET A 385 -7.15 5.25 -0.03
C MET A 385 -7.47 6.55 -0.78
N SER A 386 -6.44 7.21 -1.30
CA SER A 386 -6.63 8.44 -2.06
C SER A 386 -5.74 8.58 -3.29
N MET A 387 -6.26 9.33 -4.26
CA MET A 387 -5.45 10.06 -5.22
C MET A 387 -5.30 11.50 -4.74
N VAL A 388 -4.19 12.12 -5.13
CA VAL A 388 -3.83 13.50 -4.77
C VAL A 388 -3.61 14.31 -6.04
N GLU A 389 -3.54 15.63 -5.92
CA GLU A 389 -3.20 16.55 -7.03
C GLU A 389 -4.09 16.41 -8.28
N ASN A 390 -5.34 15.98 -8.10
CA ASN A 390 -6.28 15.66 -9.19
C ASN A 390 -5.82 14.53 -10.12
N ASN A 391 -4.86 13.71 -9.68
CA ASN A 391 -4.58 12.46 -10.35
C ASN A 391 -5.84 11.59 -10.33
N THR A 392 -6.16 10.96 -11.46
CA THR A 392 -7.37 10.16 -11.59
C THR A 392 -7.04 8.67 -11.58
N ASN A 393 -7.71 7.93 -10.70
CA ASN A 393 -7.74 6.47 -10.78
C ASN A 393 -8.98 6.04 -11.55
N SER A 394 -8.79 5.70 -12.82
CA SER A 394 -9.85 5.24 -13.72
C SER A 394 -10.28 3.79 -13.48
N THR A 395 -9.53 3.05 -12.67
CA THR A 395 -9.82 1.66 -12.26
C THR A 395 -9.69 1.54 -10.74
N PRO A 396 -10.59 2.17 -9.96
CA PRO A 396 -10.46 2.29 -8.50
C PRO A 396 -10.66 0.94 -7.81
N SER A 397 -9.59 0.16 -7.71
CA SER A 397 -9.56 -1.11 -6.99
C SER A 397 -9.76 -0.89 -5.50
N HIS A 398 -10.59 -1.72 -4.86
CA HIS A 398 -10.75 -1.76 -3.41
C HIS A 398 -9.77 -2.75 -2.73
N ALA A 399 -8.99 -3.51 -3.50
CA ALA A 399 -8.00 -4.43 -2.95
C ALA A 399 -6.91 -3.66 -2.17
N VAL A 400 -6.46 -4.26 -1.07
CA VAL A 400 -5.41 -3.75 -0.18
C VAL A 400 -4.30 -4.80 -0.06
N ASP A 401 -3.04 -4.37 0.01
CA ASP A 401 -1.91 -5.28 0.22
C ASP A 401 -1.87 -5.75 1.68
N ASN A 402 -2.21 -7.02 1.89
CA ASN A 402 -2.41 -7.60 3.22
C ASN A 402 -1.15 -7.75 4.09
N ARG A 403 0.02 -7.30 3.60
CA ARG A 403 1.31 -7.48 4.27
C ARG A 403 1.78 -6.26 5.05
N MET A 404 1.14 -5.10 4.88
CA MET A 404 1.61 -3.83 5.48
C MET A 404 1.73 -3.92 7.00
N LEU A 405 0.63 -4.27 7.72
CA LEU A 405 0.65 -4.35 9.18
C LEU A 405 1.44 -5.54 9.72
N GLN A 406 1.55 -6.63 8.95
CA GLN A 406 2.44 -7.74 9.29
C GLN A 406 3.92 -7.32 9.28
N LEU A 407 4.31 -6.45 8.33
CA LEU A 407 5.66 -5.94 8.20
C LEU A 407 5.97 -4.90 9.28
N THR A 408 5.07 -3.93 9.48
CA THR A 408 5.30 -2.87 10.48
C THR A 408 5.20 -3.39 11.89
N LYS A 409 4.33 -4.39 12.14
CA LYS A 409 3.93 -4.86 13.47
C LYS A 409 3.37 -3.73 14.33
N THR A 410 2.61 -2.84 13.69
CA THR A 410 1.96 -1.70 14.32
C THR A 410 0.46 -1.75 14.09
N GLN A 411 -0.32 -1.06 14.93
CA GLN A 411 -1.78 -1.08 14.82
C GLN A 411 -2.31 -0.19 13.68
N ALA A 412 -1.52 0.78 13.24
CA ALA A 412 -1.85 1.72 12.17
C ALA A 412 -0.63 1.98 11.28
N ALA A 413 -0.89 2.37 10.03
CA ALA A 413 0.13 2.75 9.07
C ALA A 413 -0.36 3.74 8.02
N PHE A 414 0.56 4.48 7.41
CA PHE A 414 0.33 5.31 6.24
C PHE A 414 1.32 4.96 5.13
N GLY A 415 0.83 4.80 3.91
CA GLY A 415 1.62 4.45 2.73
C GLY A 415 1.64 5.58 1.69
N ILE A 416 2.81 5.83 1.10
CA ILE A 416 3.00 6.71 -0.06
C ILE A 416 3.59 5.89 -1.21
N SER A 417 2.96 5.93 -2.38
CA SER A 417 3.43 5.20 -3.56
C SER A 417 4.80 5.71 -4.03
N PHE A 418 5.63 4.84 -4.59
CA PHE A 418 6.92 5.24 -5.16
C PHE A 418 6.83 6.29 -6.27
N PRO A 419 5.87 6.25 -7.21
CA PRO A 419 5.65 7.34 -8.17
C PRO A 419 5.53 8.71 -7.48
N LEU A 420 4.66 8.82 -6.48
CA LEU A 420 4.46 10.07 -5.75
C LEU A 420 5.72 10.46 -4.96
N PHE A 421 6.39 9.48 -4.34
CA PHE A 421 7.64 9.70 -3.60
C PHE A 421 8.75 10.28 -4.48
N ILE A 422 8.95 9.77 -5.70
CA ILE A 422 10.02 10.32 -6.57
C ILE A 422 9.68 11.71 -7.08
N GLU A 423 8.41 11.99 -7.38
CA GLU A 423 7.95 13.26 -7.94
C GLU A 423 8.11 14.41 -6.95
N HIS A 424 7.89 14.14 -5.66
CA HIS A 424 7.98 15.15 -4.61
C HIS A 424 9.31 15.13 -3.87
N PHE A 425 9.78 13.97 -3.40
CA PHE A 425 11.01 13.89 -2.61
C PHE A 425 12.27 13.80 -3.47
N LEU A 426 12.39 12.84 -4.39
CA LEU A 426 13.64 12.67 -5.15
C LEU A 426 13.90 13.81 -6.13
N LYS A 427 12.84 14.32 -6.77
CA LYS A 427 12.95 15.50 -7.65
C LYS A 427 13.51 16.69 -6.87
N GLN A 428 12.96 16.97 -5.68
CA GLN A 428 13.46 18.03 -4.82
C GLN A 428 14.88 17.75 -4.33
N ALA A 429 15.20 16.50 -3.95
CA ALA A 429 16.54 16.16 -3.49
C ALA A 429 17.62 16.39 -4.58
N LEU A 430 17.32 16.09 -5.85
CA LEU A 430 18.24 16.38 -6.95
C LEU A 430 18.32 17.89 -7.26
N LEU A 431 17.23 18.64 -7.12
CA LEU A 431 17.27 20.11 -7.21
C LEU A 431 18.12 20.73 -6.08
N SER A 432 17.94 20.27 -4.84
CA SER A 432 18.73 20.69 -3.68
C SER A 432 20.22 20.39 -3.86
N SER A 433 20.58 19.31 -4.59
CA SER A 433 21.98 19.01 -4.91
C SER A 433 22.69 20.13 -5.68
N GLN A 434 21.92 20.95 -6.42
CA GLN A 434 22.41 21.98 -7.34
C GLN A 434 23.36 21.42 -8.43
N PHE A 435 23.29 20.12 -8.70
CA PHE A 435 23.95 19.52 -9.86
C PHE A 435 23.24 19.88 -11.16
N ILE A 436 21.97 20.23 -11.11
CA ILE A 436 21.11 20.41 -12.27
C ILE A 436 20.12 21.56 -12.04
N SER A 437 19.71 22.22 -13.12
CA SER A 437 18.64 23.21 -13.09
C SER A 437 17.27 22.55 -13.24
N VAL A 438 16.20 23.27 -12.89
CA VAL A 438 14.83 22.78 -13.13
C VAL A 438 14.50 22.64 -14.62
N ASP A 439 15.16 23.41 -15.50
CA ASP A 439 14.94 23.34 -16.95
C ASP A 439 15.54 22.06 -17.58
N ASP A 440 16.48 21.44 -16.87
CA ASP A 440 17.20 20.26 -17.34
C ASP A 440 16.70 18.97 -16.67
N ILE A 441 15.84 19.05 -15.66
CA ILE A 441 15.38 17.89 -14.87
C ILE A 441 14.14 17.23 -15.50
N VAL A 442 14.05 15.90 -15.42
CA VAL A 442 12.86 15.13 -15.78
C VAL A 442 12.67 13.96 -14.82
N ALA A 443 11.41 13.67 -14.48
CA ALA A 443 11.02 12.49 -13.71
C ALA A 443 10.46 11.42 -14.66
N ASP A 444 10.93 10.18 -14.54
CA ASP A 444 10.39 9.01 -15.21
C ASP A 444 9.84 8.04 -14.16
N ILE A 445 8.51 7.98 -14.08
CA ILE A 445 7.77 7.12 -13.14
C ILE A 445 7.99 5.63 -13.46
N ASN A 446 8.17 5.26 -14.73
CA ASN A 446 8.28 3.86 -15.13
C ASN A 446 9.58 3.22 -14.61
N THR A 447 10.65 4.01 -14.56
CA THR A 447 11.97 3.58 -14.08
C THR A 447 12.30 4.13 -12.70
N LEU A 448 11.34 4.79 -12.04
CA LEU A 448 11.49 5.46 -10.75
C LEU A 448 12.76 6.34 -10.67
N THR A 449 12.99 7.16 -11.69
CA THR A 449 14.26 7.88 -11.89
C THR A 449 14.04 9.37 -12.14
N ILE A 450 14.83 10.21 -11.47
CA ILE A 450 15.02 11.62 -11.79
C ILE A 450 16.33 11.77 -12.56
N THR A 451 16.30 12.40 -13.72
CA THR A 451 17.48 12.52 -14.60
C THR A 451 17.55 13.83 -15.37
N ASN A 452 18.65 14.03 -16.10
CA ASN A 452 18.84 15.19 -16.96
C ASN A 452 18.34 14.93 -18.39
N ASN A 453 17.53 15.85 -18.93
CA ASN A 453 16.94 15.75 -20.27
C ASN A 453 17.87 16.19 -21.41
N LYS A 454 18.94 16.94 -21.09
CA LYS A 454 19.94 17.47 -22.04
C LYS A 454 21.36 17.33 -21.47
N GLN A 455 22.38 17.60 -22.28
CA GLN A 455 23.77 17.62 -21.79
C GLN A 455 23.97 18.76 -20.80
N ILE A 456 24.66 18.49 -19.67
CA ILE A 456 24.92 19.46 -18.61
C ILE A 456 26.41 19.51 -18.25
N ILE A 457 26.87 20.68 -17.80
CA ILE A 457 28.17 20.82 -17.14
C ILE A 457 27.99 20.36 -15.70
N PHE A 458 28.73 19.33 -15.28
CA PHE A 458 28.74 18.90 -13.88
C PHE A 458 29.53 19.89 -13.03
N GLY A 459 30.70 20.31 -13.51
CA GLY A 459 31.48 21.41 -12.96
C GLY A 459 32.91 21.47 -13.49
N LYS A 460 33.62 22.55 -13.15
CA LYS A 460 35.03 22.78 -13.48
C LYS A 460 35.93 21.97 -12.56
N VAL A 461 36.97 21.35 -13.13
CA VAL A 461 37.99 20.55 -12.45
C VAL A 461 39.38 20.94 -12.95
N GLU A 462 40.38 20.93 -12.08
CA GLU A 462 41.79 21.05 -12.47
C GLU A 462 42.31 19.67 -12.89
N ASN A 463 42.77 19.55 -14.13
CA ASN A 463 43.27 18.30 -14.69
C ASN A 463 44.73 18.02 -14.27
N SER A 464 45.32 16.91 -14.73
CA SER A 464 46.66 16.49 -14.32
C SER A 464 47.80 17.38 -14.86
N ASP A 465 47.53 18.22 -15.86
CA ASP A 465 48.46 19.22 -16.37
C ASP A 465 48.27 20.61 -15.70
N GLY A 466 47.40 20.71 -14.68
CA GLY A 466 47.11 21.97 -13.98
C GLY A 466 46.13 22.89 -14.73
N LYS A 467 45.43 22.39 -15.75
CA LYS A 467 44.48 23.16 -16.54
C LYS A 467 43.05 22.98 -16.00
N ASN A 468 42.33 24.09 -15.86
CA ASN A 468 40.91 24.06 -15.52
C ASN A 468 40.07 23.70 -16.76
N VAL A 469 39.32 22.59 -16.67
CA VAL A 469 38.47 22.07 -17.75
C VAL A 469 37.06 21.80 -17.23
N ASP A 470 36.07 21.81 -18.12
CA ASP A 470 34.71 21.42 -17.78
C ASP A 470 34.57 19.90 -17.78
N SER A 471 33.94 19.36 -16.74
CA SER A 471 33.39 18.02 -16.74
C SER A 471 31.91 18.06 -17.07
N SER A 472 31.44 17.12 -17.90
CA SER A 472 30.07 17.12 -18.42
C SER A 472 29.41 15.75 -18.39
N LEU A 473 28.08 15.74 -18.43
CA LEU A 473 27.22 14.56 -18.46
C LEU A 473 26.23 14.69 -19.62
N LYS A 474 26.12 13.65 -20.45
CA LYS A 474 25.14 13.55 -21.56
C LYS A 474 23.70 13.39 -21.01
N PRO A 475 22.65 13.52 -21.85
CA PRO A 475 21.27 13.24 -21.41
C PRO A 475 21.14 11.86 -20.78
N GLY A 476 20.36 11.75 -19.69
CA GLY A 476 20.10 10.48 -19.00
C GLY A 476 21.25 9.95 -18.12
N LYS A 477 22.30 10.76 -17.88
CA LYS A 477 23.55 10.32 -17.25
C LYS A 477 23.75 10.75 -15.80
N LEU A 478 23.08 11.80 -15.35
CA LEU A 478 22.88 12.06 -13.94
C LEU A 478 21.58 11.40 -13.52
N LYS A 479 21.60 10.52 -12.52
CA LYS A 479 20.40 9.85 -12.02
C LYS A 479 20.32 9.89 -10.51
N LEU A 480 19.12 10.17 -10.01
CA LEU A 480 18.71 9.86 -8.65
C LEU A 480 17.45 8.99 -8.74
N SER A 481 17.55 7.72 -8.33
CA SER A 481 16.52 6.72 -8.61
C SER A 481 16.20 5.84 -7.41
N LEU A 482 15.07 5.12 -7.45
CA LEU A 482 14.77 4.03 -6.53
C LEU A 482 15.13 2.68 -7.17
N GLN A 483 16.04 1.94 -6.55
CA GLN A 483 16.41 0.59 -6.97
C GLN A 483 16.46 -0.32 -5.74
N ASN A 484 15.70 -1.41 -5.72
CA ASN A 484 15.66 -2.36 -4.60
C ASN A 484 15.40 -1.68 -3.24
N ASN A 485 14.48 -0.71 -3.20
CA ASN A 485 14.15 0.11 -2.02
C ASN A 485 15.26 1.03 -1.50
N LEU A 486 16.32 1.23 -2.28
CA LEU A 486 17.40 2.17 -1.99
C LEU A 486 17.32 3.36 -2.93
N ILE A 487 17.71 4.52 -2.42
CA ILE A 487 17.92 5.72 -3.22
C ILE A 487 19.33 5.61 -3.81
N VAL A 488 19.46 5.71 -5.14
CA VAL A 488 20.74 5.50 -5.82
C VAL A 488 21.11 6.76 -6.60
N LEU A 489 22.26 7.35 -6.26
CA LEU A 489 22.89 8.42 -7.02
C LEU A 489 23.87 7.80 -8.02
N GLU A 490 23.65 8.07 -9.31
CA GLU A 490 24.50 7.59 -10.39
C GLU A 490 24.95 8.76 -11.27
N LEU A 491 26.25 8.80 -11.58
CA LEU A 491 26.83 9.66 -12.60
C LEU A 491 27.50 8.75 -13.61
N PHE A 492 27.01 8.70 -14.84
CA PHE A 492 27.57 7.87 -15.91
C PHE A 492 28.27 8.73 -16.97
N ASP A 493 29.36 8.25 -17.55
CA ASP A 493 30.08 8.95 -18.63
C ASP A 493 30.46 10.40 -18.24
N LEU A 494 30.85 10.62 -16.98
CA LEU A 494 31.35 11.92 -16.54
C LEU A 494 32.68 12.19 -17.27
N THR A 495 32.63 13.12 -18.22
CA THR A 495 33.66 13.27 -19.24
C THR A 495 34.42 14.58 -19.09
N TRP A 496 35.76 14.53 -19.12
CA TRP A 496 36.63 15.71 -19.23
C TRP A 496 38.02 15.37 -19.80
N GLU A 497 38.78 16.40 -20.17
CA GLU A 497 40.16 16.28 -20.65
C GLU A 497 41.14 16.20 -19.46
N GLN A 498 41.75 15.03 -19.25
CA GLN A 498 42.55 14.73 -18.05
C GLN A 498 44.00 15.25 -18.12
N GLY A 499 44.50 15.53 -19.31
CA GLY A 499 45.86 15.94 -19.60
C GLY A 499 46.27 15.47 -21.00
N ARG A 500 47.09 16.26 -21.69
CA ARG A 500 47.65 15.95 -23.02
C ARG A 500 46.61 15.62 -24.10
N GLY A 501 45.39 16.14 -23.98
CA GLY A 501 44.29 15.85 -24.91
C GLY A 501 43.59 14.51 -24.67
N VAL A 502 43.93 13.80 -23.59
CA VAL A 502 43.27 12.54 -23.24
C VAL A 502 41.89 12.82 -22.63
N THR A 503 40.85 12.29 -23.25
CA THR A 503 39.48 12.36 -22.72
C THR A 503 39.20 11.16 -21.82
N GLY A 504 38.99 11.42 -20.54
CA GLY A 504 38.65 10.40 -19.55
C GLY A 504 37.17 10.36 -19.25
N HIS A 505 36.68 9.18 -18.88
CA HIS A 505 35.28 8.94 -18.55
C HIS A 505 35.16 8.21 -17.22
N PHE A 506 34.29 8.69 -16.34
CA PHE A 506 34.00 8.05 -15.05
C PHE A 506 32.53 7.71 -14.89
N ASP A 507 32.29 6.56 -14.27
CA ASP A 507 31.01 6.22 -13.68
C ASP A 507 31.15 6.19 -12.15
N PHE A 508 30.18 6.75 -11.44
CA PHE A 508 30.09 6.73 -9.98
C PHE A 508 28.69 6.27 -9.57
N ARG A 509 28.61 5.36 -8.61
CA ARG A 509 27.36 4.84 -8.06
C ARG A 509 27.43 4.75 -6.54
N GLN A 510 26.43 5.33 -5.86
CA GLN A 510 26.27 5.22 -4.42
C GLN A 510 24.80 4.94 -4.06
N GLU A 511 24.61 3.95 -3.19
CA GLU A 511 23.32 3.62 -2.60
C GLU A 511 23.13 4.37 -1.27
N TYR A 512 21.90 4.75 -0.97
CA TYR A 512 21.48 5.40 0.26
C TYR A 512 20.20 4.76 0.78
N GLU A 513 20.12 4.61 2.09
CA GLU A 513 18.96 4.07 2.80
C GLU A 513 18.26 5.18 3.59
N LEU A 514 16.94 5.29 3.43
CA LEU A 514 16.10 6.17 4.24
C LEU A 514 15.59 5.37 5.46
N THR A 515 16.10 5.70 6.63
CA THR A 515 15.80 5.01 7.90
C THR A 515 15.26 5.97 8.95
N LEU A 516 14.57 5.44 9.96
CA LEU A 516 14.32 6.17 11.21
C LEU A 516 15.41 5.87 12.23
N GLU A 517 15.98 6.93 12.83
CA GLU A 517 16.93 6.83 13.93
C GLU A 517 16.40 7.57 15.17
N SER A 518 16.56 6.97 16.35
CA SER A 518 16.21 7.63 17.60
C SER A 518 17.27 8.68 17.97
N LYS A 519 16.88 9.96 18.00
CA LYS A 519 17.71 11.10 18.43
C LYS A 519 16.89 11.96 19.39
N SER A 520 17.42 12.20 20.59
CA SER A 520 16.70 12.95 21.64
C SER A 520 15.28 12.40 21.89
N GLU A 521 15.16 11.07 21.94
CA GLU A 521 13.88 10.32 22.12
C GLU A 521 12.85 10.52 20.99
N LYS A 522 13.25 11.10 19.86
CA LYS A 522 12.41 11.28 18.66
C LYS A 522 12.88 10.39 17.52
N GLN A 523 11.95 9.91 16.71
CA GLN A 523 12.27 9.18 15.48
C GLN A 523 12.56 10.18 14.35
N ILE A 524 13.81 10.21 13.89
CA ILE A 524 14.30 11.14 12.88
C ILE A 524 14.52 10.41 11.55
N PRO A 525 13.92 10.86 10.42
CA PRO A 525 14.19 10.30 9.11
C PRO A 525 15.58 10.73 8.61
N ILE A 526 16.48 9.77 8.44
CA ILE A 526 17.85 10.00 7.98
C ILE A 526 18.08 9.23 6.68
N LEU A 527 18.51 9.97 5.65
CA LEU A 527 19.08 9.39 4.45
C LEU A 527 20.59 9.22 4.65
N LYS A 528 21.07 7.98 4.74
CA LYS A 528 22.48 7.66 4.98
C LYS A 528 23.04 6.74 3.91
N VAL A 529 24.36 6.79 3.75
CA VAL A 529 25.11 5.92 2.85
C VAL A 529 24.83 4.46 3.20
N HIS A 530 24.44 3.67 2.20
CA HIS A 530 24.30 2.23 2.27
C HIS A 530 25.42 1.59 1.44
N ASP A 531 26.29 0.80 2.08
CA ASP A 531 27.49 0.23 1.47
C ASP A 531 28.46 1.26 0.85
N GLU A 532 29.59 0.75 0.35
CA GLU A 532 30.61 1.53 -0.34
C GLU A 532 30.18 1.90 -1.77
N PRO A 533 30.69 3.01 -2.32
CA PRO A 533 30.46 3.34 -3.72
C PRO A 533 31.13 2.34 -4.67
N GLU A 534 30.67 2.35 -5.91
CA GLU A 534 31.30 1.67 -7.03
C GLU A 534 31.76 2.71 -8.06
N ILE A 535 32.96 2.53 -8.59
CA ILE A 535 33.57 3.49 -9.52
C ILE A 535 34.09 2.74 -10.73
N GLU A 536 33.76 3.21 -11.93
CA GLU A 536 34.36 2.75 -13.18
C GLU A 536 35.09 3.91 -13.87
N TYR A 537 36.21 3.61 -14.49
CA TYR A 537 36.90 4.52 -15.40
C TYR A 537 37.11 3.85 -16.74
N TYR A 538 36.98 4.61 -17.83
CA TYR A 538 37.35 4.15 -19.16
C TYR A 538 37.93 5.25 -20.04
N VAL A 539 38.76 4.81 -20.99
CA VAL A 539 39.48 5.65 -21.94
C VAL A 539 39.79 4.85 -23.21
N GLU A 540 40.04 5.53 -24.33
CA GLU A 540 40.53 4.88 -25.55
C GLU A 540 41.81 4.08 -25.29
N GLU A 541 41.88 2.86 -25.83
CA GLU A 541 43.04 1.98 -25.62
C GLU A 541 44.34 2.58 -26.19
N ALA A 542 44.25 3.31 -27.32
CA ALA A 542 45.39 4.00 -27.91
C ALA A 542 45.96 5.06 -26.93
N GLN A 543 45.09 5.83 -26.27
CA GLN A 543 45.50 6.82 -25.28
C GLN A 543 46.09 6.17 -24.03
N TRP A 544 45.52 5.05 -23.59
CA TRP A 544 46.09 4.25 -22.50
C TRP A 544 47.54 3.82 -22.82
N LYS A 545 47.78 3.24 -24.01
CA LYS A 545 49.12 2.79 -24.41
C LYS A 545 50.13 3.94 -24.47
N ALA A 546 49.70 5.12 -24.92
CA ALA A 546 50.57 6.28 -25.05
C ALA A 546 50.85 7.00 -23.70
N ASN A 547 49.90 6.97 -22.76
CA ASN A 547 49.91 7.84 -21.57
C ASN A 547 49.61 7.11 -20.26
N GLU A 548 49.89 5.80 -20.16
CA GLU A 548 49.47 4.94 -19.03
C GLU A 548 49.75 5.55 -17.66
N ASP A 549 50.99 5.97 -17.39
CA ASP A 549 51.39 6.46 -16.06
C ASP A 549 50.66 7.74 -15.67
N MET A 550 50.46 8.65 -16.64
CA MET A 550 49.69 9.89 -16.44
C MET A 550 48.23 9.54 -16.13
N ILE A 551 47.62 8.67 -16.94
CA ILE A 551 46.23 8.23 -16.75
C ILE A 551 46.05 7.57 -15.39
N VAL A 552 46.94 6.64 -15.01
CA VAL A 552 46.87 5.96 -13.70
C VAL A 552 46.94 6.99 -12.57
N SER A 553 47.83 7.98 -12.63
CA SER A 553 47.92 9.03 -11.60
C SER A 553 46.65 9.89 -11.52
N ALA A 554 46.07 10.26 -12.68
CA ALA A 554 44.83 11.01 -12.78
C ALA A 554 43.64 10.23 -12.21
N VAL A 555 43.56 8.93 -12.53
CA VAL A 555 42.52 8.03 -12.02
C VAL A 555 42.67 7.84 -10.51
N VAL A 556 43.89 7.61 -10.01
CA VAL A 556 44.16 7.49 -8.57
C VAL A 556 43.70 8.73 -7.81
N GLY A 557 44.09 9.93 -8.26
CA GLY A 557 43.68 11.18 -7.62
C GLY A 557 42.17 11.38 -7.62
N THR A 558 41.52 11.09 -8.76
CA THR A 558 40.06 11.18 -8.89
C THR A 558 39.34 10.21 -7.95
N VAL A 559 39.72 8.93 -7.96
CA VAL A 559 39.13 7.87 -7.12
C VAL A 559 39.31 8.19 -5.65
N PHE A 560 40.50 8.65 -5.22
CA PHE A 560 40.71 9.09 -3.84
C PHE A 560 39.77 10.23 -3.46
N SER A 561 39.60 11.24 -4.32
CA SER A 561 38.68 12.33 -4.03
C SER A 561 37.23 11.86 -3.92
N MET A 562 36.80 10.89 -4.74
CA MET A 562 35.44 10.31 -4.70
C MET A 562 35.20 9.51 -3.43
N ILE A 563 36.21 8.75 -2.97
CA ILE A 563 36.12 7.94 -1.74
C ILE A 563 36.15 8.81 -0.47
N LEU A 564 36.98 9.86 -0.47
CA LEU A 564 37.25 10.69 0.71
C LEU A 564 36.37 11.94 0.78
N GLY A 565 35.74 12.34 -0.33
CA GLY A 565 34.95 13.57 -0.43
C GLY A 565 35.80 14.86 -0.46
N ALA A 566 37.10 14.77 -0.73
CA ALA A 566 38.01 15.92 -0.85
C ALA A 566 39.25 15.60 -1.70
N GLY A 567 39.73 16.56 -2.49
CA GLY A 567 41.01 16.50 -3.21
C GLY A 567 42.20 16.96 -2.36
N MET A 568 42.53 16.21 -1.30
CA MET A 568 43.67 16.53 -0.42
C MET A 568 44.99 15.92 -0.92
N LYS A 569 46.12 16.49 -0.51
CA LYS A 569 47.43 15.89 -0.76
C LYS A 569 47.59 14.61 0.07
N LEU A 570 47.98 13.51 -0.57
CA LEU A 570 48.22 12.21 0.06
C LEU A 570 49.71 11.85 -0.01
N ALA A 571 50.14 10.92 0.84
CA ALA A 571 51.52 10.43 0.83
C ALA A 571 51.88 9.79 -0.52
N GLY A 572 53.12 9.96 -0.99
CA GLY A 572 53.58 9.32 -2.24
C GLY A 572 53.48 7.78 -2.21
N SER A 573 53.62 7.18 -1.03
CA SER A 573 53.39 5.75 -0.83
C SER A 573 51.91 5.34 -1.03
N ALA A 574 50.96 6.19 -0.64
CA ALA A 574 49.53 5.96 -0.87
C ALA A 574 49.20 5.98 -2.37
N LEU A 575 49.75 6.96 -3.10
CA LEU A 575 49.55 7.09 -4.55
C LEU A 575 50.10 5.88 -5.31
N SER A 576 51.30 5.40 -4.96
CA SER A 576 51.88 4.22 -5.61
C SER A 576 51.15 2.91 -5.27
N LYS A 577 50.68 2.72 -4.03
CA LYS A 577 49.84 1.57 -3.65
C LYS A 577 48.53 1.54 -4.42
N ALA A 578 47.83 2.68 -4.48
CA ALA A 578 46.62 2.81 -5.28
C ALA A 578 46.89 2.57 -6.76
N GLY A 579 47.99 3.11 -7.31
CA GLY A 579 48.39 2.89 -8.70
C GLY A 579 48.56 1.41 -9.06
N LYS A 580 49.15 0.59 -8.17
CA LYS A 580 49.23 -0.86 -8.36
C LYS A 580 47.85 -1.51 -8.42
N LEU A 581 46.94 -1.10 -7.53
CA LEU A 581 45.57 -1.60 -7.53
C LEU A 581 44.84 -1.22 -8.82
N ILE A 582 44.90 0.05 -9.22
CA ILE A 582 44.28 0.56 -10.46
C ILE A 582 44.76 -0.24 -11.68
N ARG A 583 46.08 -0.44 -11.84
CA ARG A 583 46.63 -1.25 -12.93
C ARG A 583 46.15 -2.70 -12.89
N SER A 584 46.06 -3.29 -11.71
CA SER A 584 45.57 -4.68 -11.55
C SER A 584 44.11 -4.87 -11.98
N LYS A 585 43.33 -3.79 -12.07
CA LYS A 585 41.93 -3.79 -12.52
C LYS A 585 41.75 -3.34 -13.96
N ALA A 586 42.82 -2.98 -14.65
CA ALA A 586 42.77 -2.46 -16.02
C ALA A 586 42.59 -3.59 -17.05
N THR A 587 41.39 -3.67 -17.62
CA THR A 587 41.01 -4.62 -18.67
C THR A 587 40.76 -3.90 -20.00
N THR A 588 40.69 -4.64 -21.11
CA THR A 588 40.44 -4.07 -22.44
C THR A 588 39.13 -4.63 -23.00
N ILE A 589 38.22 -3.75 -23.41
CA ILE A 589 36.92 -4.14 -24.00
C ILE A 589 36.62 -3.21 -25.18
N LYS A 590 36.49 -3.79 -26.39
CA LYS A 590 36.06 -3.08 -27.61
C LYS A 590 36.82 -1.76 -27.86
N GLY A 591 38.15 -1.80 -27.88
CA GLY A 591 39.01 -0.65 -28.15
C GLY A 591 39.11 0.38 -27.02
N ARG A 592 38.60 0.07 -25.83
CA ARG A 592 38.72 0.92 -24.62
C ARG A 592 39.41 0.16 -23.50
N LYS A 593 40.23 0.88 -22.73
CA LYS A 593 40.71 0.39 -21.43
C LYS A 593 39.64 0.71 -20.38
N LYS A 594 39.32 -0.27 -19.54
CA LYS A 594 38.35 -0.16 -18.44
C LYS A 594 38.98 -0.53 -17.11
N ILE A 595 38.69 0.23 -16.08
CA ILE A 595 39.10 -0.01 -14.70
C ILE A 595 37.84 0.02 -13.84
N TYR A 596 37.52 -1.12 -13.22
CA TYR A 596 36.37 -1.21 -12.30
C TYR A 596 36.86 -1.37 -10.86
N ILE A 597 36.42 -0.46 -10.00
CA ILE A 597 36.74 -0.38 -8.58
C ILE A 597 35.49 -0.74 -7.80
N ASN A 598 35.45 -2.01 -7.37
CA ASN A 598 34.35 -2.53 -6.56
C ASN A 598 34.44 -2.07 -5.09
N ARG A 599 33.39 -2.36 -4.32
CA ARG A 599 33.28 -2.01 -2.88
C ARG A 599 34.49 -2.42 -2.02
N SER A 600 35.03 -3.61 -2.25
CA SER A 600 36.21 -4.08 -1.51
C SER A 600 37.49 -3.32 -1.90
N ASN A 601 37.60 -2.90 -3.16
CA ASN A 601 38.68 -2.03 -3.59
C ASN A 601 38.56 -0.64 -2.97
N VAL A 602 37.36 -0.09 -2.84
CA VAL A 602 37.14 1.18 -2.12
C VAL A 602 37.60 1.09 -0.67
N ARG A 603 37.24 0.03 0.06
CA ARG A 603 37.73 -0.18 1.44
C ARG A 603 39.25 -0.26 1.52
N GLN A 604 39.87 -0.97 0.58
CA GLN A 604 41.34 -1.07 0.53
C GLN A 604 41.98 0.29 0.24
N LEU A 605 41.46 1.04 -0.73
CA LEU A 605 41.93 2.38 -1.06
C LEU A 605 41.74 3.36 0.09
N ARG A 606 40.63 3.28 0.84
CA ARG A 606 40.45 4.10 2.06
C ARG A 606 41.55 3.82 3.07
N LYS A 607 41.91 2.55 3.30
CA LYS A 607 43.04 2.18 4.18
C LYS A 607 44.37 2.69 3.63
N ASP A 608 44.61 2.52 2.33
CA ASP A 608 45.84 2.93 1.66
C ASP A 608 46.02 4.46 1.62
N SER A 609 44.93 5.22 1.71
CA SER A 609 44.98 6.69 1.78
C SER A 609 45.73 7.20 3.01
N GLY A 610 45.72 6.43 4.11
CA GLY A 610 46.29 6.85 5.40
C GLY A 610 45.55 8.01 6.07
N VAL A 611 44.39 8.43 5.53
CA VAL A 611 43.59 9.52 6.11
C VAL A 611 42.97 9.06 7.42
N THR A 612 43.13 9.89 8.44
CA THR A 612 42.64 9.62 9.80
C THR A 612 41.14 9.93 9.92
N GLU A 613 40.50 9.35 10.93
CA GLU A 613 39.10 9.66 11.25
C GLU A 613 38.89 11.15 11.54
N MET A 614 39.85 11.80 12.21
CA MET A 614 39.82 13.24 12.50
C MET A 614 39.83 14.09 11.23
N GLU A 615 40.60 13.70 10.22
CA GLU A 615 40.62 14.38 8.93
C GLU A 615 39.31 14.16 8.16
N LEU A 616 38.75 12.95 8.18
CA LEU A 616 37.44 12.66 7.59
C LEU A 616 36.32 13.48 8.25
N GLN A 617 36.35 13.66 9.56
CA GLN A 617 35.41 14.54 10.27
C GLN A 617 35.58 16.00 9.83
N ARG A 618 36.80 16.50 9.68
CA ARG A 618 37.04 17.87 9.18
C ARG A 618 36.57 18.05 7.73
N ILE A 619 36.78 17.05 6.87
CA ILE A 619 36.28 17.06 5.50
C ILE A 619 34.75 17.14 5.49
N ASN A 620 34.09 16.31 6.31
CA ASN A 620 32.64 16.34 6.46
C ASN A 620 32.13 17.71 6.94
N ARG A 621 32.70 18.27 8.02
CA ARG A 621 32.35 19.60 8.53
C ARG A 621 32.46 20.69 7.47
N ARG A 622 33.57 20.70 6.73
CA ARG A 622 33.78 21.67 5.66
C ARG A 622 32.76 21.51 4.54
N ASN A 623 32.51 20.28 4.09
CA ASN A 623 31.53 20.01 3.04
C ASN A 623 30.10 20.37 3.48
N SER A 624 29.74 20.11 4.73
CA SER A 624 28.45 20.52 5.32
C SER A 624 28.33 22.04 5.43
N SER A 625 29.38 22.75 5.83
CA SER A 625 29.40 24.22 5.85
C SER A 625 29.18 24.82 4.46
N ILE A 626 29.89 24.31 3.44
CA ILE A 626 29.72 24.77 2.06
C ILE A 626 28.30 24.45 1.56
N ALA A 627 27.78 23.26 1.87
CA ALA A 627 26.41 22.89 1.51
C ALA A 627 25.37 23.84 2.13
N SER A 628 25.55 24.23 3.39
CA SER A 628 24.68 25.21 4.06
C SER A 628 24.80 26.62 3.46
N GLU A 629 26.00 27.05 3.06
CA GLU A 629 26.21 28.33 2.35
C GLU A 629 25.51 28.31 0.98
N ASP A 630 25.69 27.23 0.21
CA ASP A 630 25.07 27.01 -1.10
C ASP A 630 23.54 26.95 -1.02
N ALA A 631 23.00 26.36 0.06
CA ALA A 631 21.56 26.19 0.26
C ALA A 631 20.82 27.52 0.46
N ARG A 632 21.51 28.60 0.87
CA ARG A 632 20.92 29.95 0.97
C ARG A 632 20.46 30.50 -0.38
N PHE A 633 20.96 29.94 -1.48
CA PHE A 633 20.55 30.32 -2.83
C PHE A 633 19.38 29.47 -3.37
N ILE A 634 18.85 28.56 -2.57
CA ILE A 634 17.64 27.82 -2.90
C ILE A 634 16.44 28.70 -2.53
N SER A 635 15.62 29.00 -3.53
CA SER A 635 14.40 29.80 -3.35
C SER A 635 13.33 29.02 -2.59
N ASN A 636 12.25 29.71 -2.18
CA ASN A 636 11.08 29.05 -1.57
C ASN A 636 10.48 27.96 -2.46
N ASN A 637 10.65 28.06 -3.79
CA ASN A 637 10.19 27.05 -4.75
C ASN A 637 11.14 25.84 -4.85
N GLY A 638 12.13 25.71 -3.95
CA GLY A 638 13.07 24.59 -3.93
C GLY A 638 14.08 24.59 -5.09
N THR A 639 14.21 25.69 -5.82
CA THR A 639 15.07 25.80 -7.02
C THR A 639 16.18 26.83 -6.86
N THR A 640 17.27 26.68 -7.62
CA THR A 640 18.40 27.61 -7.67
C THR A 640 18.55 28.19 -9.08
N SER A 641 18.84 29.49 -9.18
CA SER A 641 18.96 30.18 -10.46
C SER A 641 20.09 29.62 -11.33
N ILE A 642 19.91 29.64 -12.66
CA ILE A 642 20.92 29.19 -13.63
C ILE A 642 22.24 29.94 -13.45
N GLN A 643 22.20 31.24 -13.15
CA GLN A 643 23.39 32.06 -12.92
C GLN A 643 24.17 31.55 -11.71
N THR A 644 23.49 31.34 -10.57
CA THR A 644 24.12 30.80 -9.36
C THR A 644 24.71 29.40 -9.61
N LEU A 645 23.96 28.52 -10.30
CA LEU A 645 24.45 27.20 -10.68
C LEU A 645 25.72 27.30 -11.55
N GLY A 646 25.73 28.21 -12.53
CA GLY A 646 26.90 28.50 -13.35
C GLY A 646 28.10 28.98 -12.53
N ASP A 647 27.88 29.83 -11.53
CA ASP A 647 28.91 30.35 -10.64
C ASP A 647 29.51 29.26 -9.72
N MET A 648 28.68 28.38 -9.19
CA MET A 648 29.13 27.21 -8.42
C MET A 648 29.91 26.22 -9.28
N LYS A 649 29.45 26.02 -10.53
CA LYS A 649 30.04 25.05 -11.48
C LYS A 649 31.34 25.57 -12.08
N LYS A 650 31.51 26.87 -12.32
CA LYS A 650 32.74 27.44 -12.88
C LYS A 650 33.92 27.45 -11.89
N LYS A 651 33.64 27.42 -10.58
CA LYS A 651 34.67 27.37 -9.53
C LYS A 651 35.35 25.99 -9.53
N PRO A 652 36.68 25.90 -9.78
CA PRO A 652 37.39 24.62 -9.80
C PRO A 652 37.36 23.93 -8.44
N MET A 653 37.08 22.62 -8.44
CA MET A 653 37.26 21.72 -7.29
C MET A 653 37.38 20.28 -7.77
N SER A 654 37.86 19.37 -6.92
CA SER A 654 37.89 17.95 -7.24
C SER A 654 36.46 17.40 -7.44
N THR A 655 36.30 16.50 -8.42
CA THR A 655 35.02 15.82 -8.70
C THR A 655 34.40 15.21 -7.44
N GLY A 656 35.18 14.49 -6.64
CA GLY A 656 34.66 13.84 -5.44
C GLY A 656 34.16 14.80 -4.36
N GLN A 657 34.80 15.96 -4.18
CA GLN A 657 34.30 16.99 -3.27
C GLN A 657 32.98 17.58 -3.75
N ARG A 658 32.84 17.86 -5.06
CA ARG A 658 31.58 18.36 -5.63
C ARG A 658 30.44 17.38 -5.38
N ILE A 659 30.69 16.10 -5.62
CA ILE A 659 29.73 15.03 -5.31
C ILE A 659 29.37 15.06 -3.82
N ALA A 660 30.35 15.06 -2.92
CA ALA A 660 30.12 15.04 -1.48
C ALA A 660 29.32 16.24 -0.96
N ILE A 661 29.57 17.45 -1.48
CA ILE A 661 28.79 18.66 -1.13
C ILE A 661 27.34 18.53 -1.60
N GLY A 662 27.12 18.09 -2.84
CA GLY A 662 25.75 17.86 -3.34
C GLY A 662 25.04 16.75 -2.57
N VAL A 663 25.75 15.71 -2.13
CA VAL A 663 25.21 14.64 -1.29
C VAL A 663 24.72 15.18 0.07
N LYS A 664 25.44 16.13 0.71
CA LYS A 664 24.94 16.76 1.95
C LYS A 664 23.58 17.44 1.75
N LYS A 665 23.36 18.05 0.58
CA LYS A 665 22.07 18.68 0.21
C LYS A 665 20.99 17.65 -0.15
N ILE A 666 21.36 16.55 -0.83
CA ILE A 666 20.47 15.42 -1.09
C ILE A 666 19.98 14.81 0.24
N THR A 667 20.90 14.48 1.15
CA THR A 667 20.54 13.89 2.45
C THR A 667 19.80 14.88 3.35
N GLY A 668 20.18 16.16 3.33
CA GLY A 668 19.48 17.22 4.07
C GLY A 668 18.03 17.42 3.62
N THR A 669 17.67 17.06 2.38
CA THR A 669 16.30 17.16 1.87
C THR A 669 15.34 16.22 2.63
N ALA A 670 15.84 15.25 3.41
CA ALA A 670 15.04 14.48 4.37
C ALA A 670 14.31 15.37 5.40
N VAL A 671 14.66 16.67 5.49
CA VAL A 671 13.89 17.68 6.22
C VAL A 671 12.41 17.73 5.85
N MET A 672 12.04 17.41 4.60
CA MET A 672 10.64 17.32 4.15
C MET A 672 9.84 16.31 4.99
N PHE A 673 10.50 15.31 5.57
CA PHE A 673 9.88 14.34 6.47
C PHE A 673 10.16 14.64 7.95
N GLY A 674 11.27 15.31 8.25
CA GLY A 674 11.80 15.41 9.60
C GLY A 674 11.50 16.71 10.35
N ALA A 675 11.15 17.80 9.66
CA ALA A 675 10.98 19.10 10.29
C ALA A 675 9.90 19.97 9.63
N VAL A 676 8.72 19.39 9.39
CA VAL A 676 7.60 20.13 8.80
C VAL A 676 7.19 21.30 9.70
N GLY A 677 6.98 22.48 9.11
CA GLY A 677 6.22 23.55 9.75
C GLY A 677 6.97 24.43 10.75
N LEU A 678 8.31 24.52 10.68
CA LEU A 678 9.08 25.47 11.50
C LEU A 678 8.89 26.96 11.08
N GLY A 679 7.88 27.28 10.26
CA GLY A 679 7.62 28.65 9.77
C GLY A 679 8.72 29.20 8.84
N MET A 680 9.61 28.34 8.39
CA MET A 680 10.76 28.66 7.56
C MET A 680 10.49 28.35 6.09
N ASN A 681 11.19 29.03 5.20
CA ASN A 681 11.25 28.61 3.80
C ASN A 681 12.10 27.33 3.66
N PHE A 682 11.97 26.65 2.52
CA PHE A 682 12.68 25.40 2.24
C PHE A 682 14.22 25.51 2.36
N GLY A 683 14.82 26.63 1.95
CA GLY A 683 16.27 26.84 2.04
C GLY A 683 16.77 26.81 3.50
N GLU A 684 16.10 27.52 4.40
CA GLU A 684 16.42 27.51 5.84
C GLU A 684 16.12 26.16 6.50
N MET A 685 15.04 25.47 6.09
CA MET A 685 14.77 24.11 6.54
C MET A 685 15.93 23.17 6.19
N LEU A 686 16.39 23.20 4.93
CA LEU A 686 17.50 22.39 4.45
C LEU A 686 18.78 22.67 5.24
N ILE A 687 19.12 23.96 5.45
CA ILE A 687 20.30 24.37 6.23
C ILE A 687 20.25 23.80 7.65
N ASN A 688 19.11 23.94 8.33
CA ASN A 688 18.95 23.43 9.69
C ASN A 688 19.15 21.91 9.76
N TYR A 689 18.65 21.17 8.77
CA TYR A 689 18.83 19.72 8.74
C TYR A 689 20.28 19.31 8.45
N ILE A 690 20.97 19.99 7.52
CA ILE A 690 22.40 19.77 7.26
C ILE A 690 23.21 20.03 8.53
N ASN A 691 22.94 21.13 9.23
CA ASN A 691 23.62 21.47 10.47
C ASN A 691 23.32 20.47 11.60
N ALA A 692 22.07 20.02 11.72
CA ALA A 692 21.67 19.00 12.69
C ALA A 692 22.40 17.67 12.46
N MET A 693 22.51 17.24 11.20
CA MET A 693 23.25 16.03 10.82
C MET A 693 24.75 16.14 11.12
N GLU A 694 25.37 17.28 10.84
CA GLU A 694 26.81 17.47 11.06
C GLU A 694 27.17 17.60 12.55
N ASN A 695 26.34 18.31 13.32
CA ASN A 695 26.56 18.52 14.74
C ASN A 695 25.97 17.39 15.61
N ASN A 696 25.22 16.46 15.00
CA ASN A 696 24.42 15.44 15.67
C ASN A 696 23.50 16.05 16.77
N ASP A 697 22.94 17.23 16.48
CA ASP A 697 22.02 17.97 17.36
C ASP A 697 20.65 18.08 16.70
N TYR A 698 19.69 17.30 17.22
CA TYR A 698 18.31 17.22 16.73
C TYR A 698 17.30 17.79 17.73
N SER A 699 17.76 18.57 18.71
CA SER A 699 16.90 19.15 19.75
C SER A 699 15.71 19.92 19.16
N ALA A 700 15.96 20.77 18.16
CA ALA A 700 14.95 21.57 17.46
C ALA A 700 14.17 20.79 16.36
N ILE A 701 14.59 19.57 16.02
CA ILE A 701 13.97 18.78 14.96
C ILE A 701 12.80 17.98 15.55
N PRO A 702 11.56 18.12 15.05
CA PRO A 702 10.40 17.40 15.58
C PRO A 702 10.39 15.91 15.21
N GLY A 703 11.03 15.53 14.10
CA GLY A 703 11.08 14.17 13.60
C GLY A 703 9.88 13.80 12.73
N ILE A 704 9.77 12.51 12.41
CA ILE A 704 8.83 11.97 11.43
C ILE A 704 7.35 12.25 11.75
N ASN A 705 7.01 12.42 13.04
CA ASN A 705 5.64 12.70 13.46
C ASN A 705 5.11 14.03 12.90
N SER A 706 6.00 15.01 12.63
CA SER A 706 5.61 16.27 11.99
C SER A 706 5.08 16.07 10.57
N PHE A 707 5.68 15.13 9.83
CA PHE A 707 5.22 14.74 8.50
C PHE A 707 3.97 13.86 8.56
N MET A 708 3.87 12.97 9.54
CA MET A 708 2.67 12.16 9.74
C MET A 708 1.41 13.03 9.95
N GLN A 709 1.52 14.14 10.67
CA GLN A 709 0.41 15.10 10.82
C GLN A 709 -0.10 15.63 9.48
N GLN A 710 0.78 15.88 8.51
CA GLN A 710 0.38 16.30 7.16
C GLN A 710 -0.35 15.18 6.41
N CYS A 711 0.04 13.94 6.64
CA CYS A 711 -0.52 12.76 5.98
C CYS A 711 -1.96 12.46 6.42
N ILE A 712 -2.22 12.54 7.73
CA ILE A 712 -3.52 12.13 8.31
C ILE A 712 -4.45 13.29 8.66
N GLY A 713 -3.98 14.54 8.56
CA GLY A 713 -4.77 15.74 8.89
C GLY A 713 -6.13 15.77 8.17
N ALA A 714 -6.13 15.48 6.87
CA ALA A 714 -7.31 15.44 6.01
C ALA A 714 -7.95 14.04 5.91
N MET A 715 -7.37 13.03 6.58
CA MET A 715 -7.80 11.63 6.54
C MET A 715 -7.83 11.04 7.95
N GLN A 716 -8.91 11.32 8.70
CA GLN A 716 -8.99 11.02 10.13
C GLN A 716 -9.81 9.77 10.45
N TRP A 717 -9.42 9.10 11.54
CA TRP A 717 -10.16 8.00 12.16
C TRP A 717 -11.17 8.51 13.21
N PRO A 718 -12.11 7.69 13.69
CA PRO A 718 -13.05 8.03 14.78
C PRO A 718 -12.36 8.12 16.17
N ASP A 719 -11.18 8.75 16.23
CA ASP A 719 -10.52 9.15 17.47
C ASP A 719 -9.85 10.52 17.26
N LYS A 720 -10.67 11.58 17.31
CA LYS A 720 -10.29 12.96 16.94
C LYS A 720 -9.16 13.55 17.80
N ASP A 721 -8.90 12.97 18.97
CA ASP A 721 -7.90 13.45 19.93
C ASP A 721 -6.59 12.63 19.90
N SER A 722 -6.51 11.64 19.01
CA SER A 722 -5.35 10.75 18.94
C SER A 722 -4.36 11.18 17.86
N GLU A 723 -3.08 11.14 18.21
CA GLU A 723 -1.97 11.33 17.28
C GLU A 723 -1.34 9.98 16.94
N LEU A 724 -0.97 9.79 15.66
CA LEU A 724 -0.20 8.63 15.24
C LEU A 724 1.29 8.83 15.56
N LYS A 725 1.80 8.15 16.59
CA LYS A 725 3.23 8.11 16.90
C LYS A 725 3.92 7.06 16.06
N VAL A 726 4.75 7.51 15.12
CA VAL A 726 5.45 6.66 14.17
C VAL A 726 6.67 6.03 14.85
N THR A 727 6.79 4.71 14.73
CA THR A 727 7.91 3.90 15.25
C THR A 727 8.54 3.02 14.15
N PHE A 728 7.94 2.99 12.97
CA PHE A 728 8.43 2.30 11.79
C PHE A 728 8.42 3.25 10.59
N GLY A 729 9.51 3.29 9.82
CA GLY A 729 9.59 4.09 8.60
C GLY A 729 10.70 3.59 7.69
N LYS A 730 10.34 3.11 6.50
CA LYS A 730 11.30 2.64 5.48
C LYS A 730 10.68 2.64 4.09
N LEU A 731 11.54 2.55 3.07
CA LEU A 731 11.14 2.20 1.71
C LEU A 731 11.04 0.66 1.60
N GLN A 732 9.89 0.17 1.15
CA GLN A 732 9.63 -1.25 0.90
C GLN A 732 8.47 -1.35 -0.10
N GLY A 733 8.74 -1.16 -1.40
CA GLY A 733 7.73 -1.06 -2.47
C GLY A 733 6.89 0.23 -2.46
N ILE A 734 6.75 0.83 -1.28
CA ILE A 734 6.12 2.10 -0.93
C ILE A 734 6.94 2.76 0.19
N TYR A 735 6.77 4.06 0.42
CA TYR A 735 7.25 4.65 1.69
C TYR A 735 6.20 4.39 2.76
N LEU A 736 6.53 3.49 3.69
CA LEU A 736 5.59 2.98 4.69
C LEU A 736 5.97 3.52 6.07
N LEU A 737 5.01 4.20 6.70
CA LEU A 737 5.11 4.75 8.05
C LEU A 737 4.15 3.98 8.96
N GLY A 738 4.66 3.27 9.96
CA GLY A 738 3.86 2.49 10.92
C GLY A 738 3.95 3.08 12.32
N GLY A 739 2.86 3.04 13.08
CA GLY A 739 2.81 3.59 14.42
C GLY A 739 1.63 3.16 15.28
N THR A 740 1.55 3.79 16.44
CA THR A 740 0.49 3.60 17.45
C THR A 740 -0.30 4.89 17.59
N LEU A 741 -1.63 4.78 17.66
CA LEU A 741 -2.52 5.89 17.98
C LEU A 741 -2.47 6.13 19.49
N GLU A 742 -2.01 7.31 19.89
CA GLU A 742 -1.91 7.71 21.29
C GLU A 742 -2.77 8.95 21.54
N LYS A 743 -3.51 8.95 22.65
CA LYS A 743 -4.29 10.12 23.06
C LYS A 743 -3.38 11.28 23.42
N ASN A 744 -3.73 12.47 22.94
CA ASN A 744 -3.08 13.69 23.39
C ASN A 744 -3.44 14.00 24.85
N ASN A 745 -2.57 13.64 25.78
CA ASN A 745 -2.64 14.06 27.19
C ASN A 745 -2.19 15.53 27.36
N LYS A 746 -2.65 16.46 26.51
CA LYS A 746 -2.48 17.88 26.82
C LYS A 746 -3.53 18.26 27.88
N PRO A 747 -3.13 18.75 29.07
CA PRO A 747 -4.10 19.24 30.04
C PRO A 747 -4.90 20.37 29.40
N ASN A 748 -6.23 20.26 29.38
CA ASN A 748 -7.14 21.34 28.99
C ASN A 748 -6.81 22.57 29.85
N SER A 749 -6.09 23.54 29.29
CA SER A 749 -6.09 24.90 29.81
C SER A 749 -7.49 25.46 29.52
N LYS A 750 -8.32 25.46 30.55
CA LYS A 750 -9.59 26.20 30.60
C LYS A 750 -9.37 27.69 30.41
#